data_AF-A0A0V0YHT0-F1
#
_entry.id   AF-A0A0V0YHT0-F1
#
_cell.length_a   1.000
_cell.length_b   1.000
_cell.length_c   1.000
_cell.angle_alpha   90.00
_cell.angle_beta   90.00
_cell.angle_gamma   90.00
#
_symmetry.space_group_name_H-M   'P 1'
#
loop_
_entity.id
_entity.type
_entity.pdbx_description
1 polymer ?
#
loop_
_entity_poly.entity_id
_entity_poly.type
_entity_poly.pdbx_seq_one_letter_code
_entity_poly.pdbx_strand_id
1 'polypeptide(L)'
;LQFISLTMKVVLMVAEKPLLAKSIAEILSNGRMSTRRGFNGACSIHEYNGDFFGQPVRFKMTSTCGHVMTMNFPKKYNDWDRVDPATLFHVDVIKEEANPKLKMVNFLASEGRGVDYLVLWLDCDKEGENICFEVIDIVQPVMRHPNDQRAIYRALFSSLAPQDILKAMSNLGRPNKLQAISVDTRQELDLRIGCAFTRFQTRFFHEKYGNVDSKLISYGPCQTPTLGFCVARLDEMKNFKPEPYWLMRAVVTSDGGGSTMTATWARQQLFDQEVFNVLFSRAKRQRFATVVNVTTTKKQKQKPAAFASVAQGILDRGVRMPKSGQDAGDHPPITPLGHVGEPRFTSTSEARLYEYVVCHFLATLMGNCVYELRTIQLDLAGERFTLTSSRPIDPGFTEVFTWQQVTANDDSLPATVNVGDQWNVVDLLMDQGQTSPPDHLTETELITLMERHGIGTDASIPVHINNICQRNYVTVQESSRRLVPTQLGVILVHGYWKIDCQLVEAEMRSAIEHQLMLIADGQANPATMKEHILDIFTKKFHYFVENVALMDALFEDTFQTLADSGKPFSRCGRCRRYMKIVLQGKKRLYCATCQLTYPLPRGSTISFRPLNDAKCPLDGFDLVYCVNGGNGGDHALCPYCFSNPPFEDMRPEQACNRCTHPTCPYSSRTLAVAVCEYCARTAAKSTFRGSLLLDPGSAPKWQLCCNQCKFKVRIFKGAKMVRVTDDHCNQCNSRLVHVIYTQVGLDLPITLFLMVNQRKNVASLVMWNLENCVDLNGKPTSQLAKSWLQLPTVTVPPACKKRRRQITATVTQIGREVVHVFVGVAQVEGGVEVVRIDHMQIHLPIIRFKNSVHDCTLVE
;
A
#
# COMPACT_ATOMS: atom_id res chain seq x y z
N LEU A 1 -37.23 -64.32 36.90
CA LEU A 1 -37.91 -63.46 35.90
C LEU A 1 -38.18 -62.10 36.53
N GLN A 2 -37.32 -61.11 36.31
CA GLN A 2 -37.63 -59.71 36.67
C GLN A 2 -38.33 -59.05 35.48
N PHE A 3 -39.40 -58.30 35.74
CA PHE A 3 -40.04 -57.46 34.74
C PHE A 3 -39.13 -56.27 34.41
N ILE A 4 -38.38 -56.36 33.30
CA ILE A 4 -37.77 -55.18 32.70
C ILE A 4 -38.92 -54.29 32.21
N SER A 5 -39.09 -53.13 32.82
CA SER A 5 -40.00 -52.11 32.30
C SER A 5 -39.44 -51.61 30.96
N LEU A 6 -40.04 -52.05 29.86
CA LEU A 6 -39.71 -51.64 28.50
C LEU A 6 -40.16 -50.19 28.26
N THR A 7 -39.48 -49.25 28.92
CA THR A 7 -39.64 -47.82 28.65
C THR A 7 -39.17 -47.54 27.23
N MET A 8 -40.06 -46.95 26.42
CA MET A 8 -39.78 -46.66 25.02
C MET A 8 -38.55 -45.76 24.91
N LYS A 9 -37.56 -46.18 24.11
CA LYS A 9 -36.28 -45.46 23.99
C LYS A 9 -36.48 -44.07 23.42
N VAL A 10 -35.60 -43.13 23.80
CA VAL A 10 -35.65 -41.74 23.35
C VAL A 10 -34.43 -41.42 22.48
N VAL A 11 -34.68 -40.89 21.29
CA VAL A 11 -33.64 -40.34 20.39
C VAL A 11 -33.70 -38.81 20.47
N LEU A 12 -32.68 -38.18 21.05
CA LEU A 12 -32.48 -36.74 20.90
C LEU A 12 -31.91 -36.46 19.51
N MET A 13 -32.43 -35.45 18.83
CA MET A 13 -31.90 -34.94 17.59
C MET A 13 -31.65 -33.45 17.71
N VAL A 14 -30.48 -32.98 17.26
CA VAL A 14 -30.08 -31.57 17.40
C VAL A 14 -29.62 -31.04 16.06
N ALA A 15 -30.29 -30.00 15.57
CA ALA A 15 -29.88 -29.22 14.40
C ALA A 15 -29.25 -27.89 14.81
N GLU A 16 -28.61 -27.17 13.88
CA GLU A 16 -27.87 -25.95 14.25
C GLU A 16 -28.78 -24.72 14.48
N LYS A 17 -29.94 -24.67 13.84
CA LYS A 17 -30.81 -23.47 13.81
C LYS A 17 -32.28 -23.86 14.08
N PRO A 18 -33.10 -23.04 14.78
CA PRO A 18 -34.47 -23.44 15.15
C PRO A 18 -35.40 -23.76 13.95
N LEU A 19 -35.24 -23.04 12.83
CA LEU A 19 -35.99 -23.31 11.60
C LEU A 19 -35.57 -24.64 10.96
N LEU A 20 -34.27 -24.97 10.99
CA LEU A 20 -33.71 -26.21 10.48
C LEU A 20 -34.27 -27.42 11.23
N ALA A 21 -34.24 -27.38 12.57
CA ALA A 21 -34.84 -28.40 13.43
C ALA A 21 -36.34 -28.61 13.14
N LYS A 22 -37.10 -27.51 12.97
CA LYS A 22 -38.52 -27.57 12.64
C LYS A 22 -38.74 -28.29 11.30
N SER A 23 -38.07 -27.86 10.22
CA SER A 23 -38.26 -28.44 8.89
C SER A 23 -37.88 -29.92 8.82
N ILE A 24 -36.78 -30.33 9.47
CA ILE A 24 -36.37 -31.73 9.52
C ILE A 24 -37.39 -32.57 10.31
N ALA A 25 -37.93 -32.05 11.43
CA ALA A 25 -38.98 -32.74 12.18
C ALA A 25 -40.30 -32.85 11.40
N GLU A 26 -40.70 -31.83 10.64
CA GLU A 26 -41.89 -31.87 9.77
C GLU A 26 -41.75 -32.93 8.67
N ILE A 27 -40.57 -33.05 8.06
CA ILE A 27 -40.26 -34.09 7.07
C ILE A 27 -40.30 -35.48 7.71
N LEU A 28 -39.49 -35.73 8.74
CA LEU A 28 -39.32 -37.07 9.32
C LEU A 28 -40.57 -37.60 10.02
N SER A 29 -41.45 -36.71 10.52
CA SER A 29 -42.73 -37.10 11.12
C SER A 29 -43.89 -37.18 10.12
N ASN A 30 -43.68 -36.84 8.84
CA ASN A 30 -44.76 -36.57 7.86
C ASN A 30 -45.82 -35.59 8.43
N GLY A 31 -45.35 -34.52 9.08
CA GLY A 31 -46.16 -33.52 9.78
C GLY A 31 -46.76 -33.95 11.13
N ARG A 32 -46.59 -35.22 11.54
CA ARG A 32 -47.22 -35.78 12.76
C ARG A 32 -46.36 -35.58 14.01
N MET A 33 -46.06 -34.33 14.34
CA MET A 33 -45.25 -33.95 15.51
C MET A 33 -46.04 -33.10 16.53
N SER A 34 -45.76 -33.30 17.81
CA SER A 34 -46.12 -32.35 18.87
C SER A 34 -44.97 -31.36 19.06
N THR A 35 -45.27 -30.06 19.18
CA THR A 35 -44.23 -29.03 19.39
C THR A 35 -44.45 -28.30 20.71
N ARG A 36 -43.40 -28.20 21.52
CA ARG A 36 -43.35 -27.37 22.73
C ARG A 36 -42.19 -26.38 22.69
N ARG A 37 -42.30 -25.26 23.39
CA ARG A 37 -41.21 -24.28 23.51
C ARG A 37 -40.20 -24.73 24.56
N GLY A 38 -38.91 -24.52 24.29
CA GLY A 38 -37.84 -24.73 25.26
C GLY A 38 -37.82 -23.62 26.31
N PHE A 39 -37.27 -23.91 27.51
CA PHE A 39 -37.22 -22.92 28.59
C PHE A 39 -36.32 -21.71 28.26
N ASN A 40 -35.41 -21.85 27.29
CA ASN A 40 -34.58 -20.75 26.80
C ASN A 40 -35.35 -19.75 25.91
N GLY A 41 -36.61 -20.04 25.56
CA GLY A 41 -37.49 -19.19 24.77
C GLY A 41 -37.15 -19.10 23.28
N ALA A 42 -35.90 -19.37 22.88
CA ALA A 42 -35.44 -19.32 21.49
C ALA A 42 -35.64 -20.64 20.72
N CYS A 43 -35.43 -21.77 21.39
CA CYS A 43 -35.53 -23.09 20.78
C CYS A 43 -36.90 -23.73 21.00
N SER A 44 -37.30 -24.61 20.09
CA SER A 44 -38.45 -25.50 20.21
C SER A 44 -38.02 -26.96 20.29
N ILE A 45 -38.87 -27.81 20.85
CA ILE A 45 -38.71 -29.26 20.85
C ILE A 45 -39.90 -29.86 20.11
N HIS A 46 -39.60 -30.65 19.09
CA HIS A 46 -40.54 -31.33 18.22
C HIS A 46 -40.47 -32.83 18.50
N GLU A 47 -41.56 -33.40 19.01
CA GLU A 47 -41.61 -34.76 19.55
C GLU A 47 -42.63 -35.62 18.78
N TYR A 48 -42.22 -36.81 18.39
CA TYR A 48 -43.05 -37.78 17.65
C TYR A 48 -42.55 -39.21 17.92
N ASN A 49 -43.36 -40.21 17.58
CA ASN A 49 -42.96 -41.62 17.67
C ASN A 49 -42.58 -42.15 16.28
N GLY A 50 -41.63 -43.08 16.22
CA GLY A 50 -41.20 -43.72 14.97
C GLY A 50 -40.33 -44.95 15.21
N ASP A 51 -39.69 -45.44 14.16
CA ASP A 51 -38.70 -46.52 14.22
C ASP A 51 -37.27 -45.97 14.21
N PHE A 52 -36.37 -46.61 14.95
CA PHE A 52 -34.93 -46.41 14.86
C PHE A 52 -34.21 -47.75 14.95
N PHE A 53 -33.62 -48.20 13.83
CA PHE A 53 -32.97 -49.50 13.66
C PHE A 53 -33.86 -50.71 14.06
N GLY A 54 -35.13 -50.70 13.66
CA GLY A 54 -36.08 -51.78 13.95
C GLY A 54 -36.60 -51.78 15.39
N GLN A 55 -36.50 -50.65 16.11
CA GLN A 55 -36.98 -50.48 17.47
C GLN A 55 -37.92 -49.26 17.55
N PRO A 56 -39.09 -49.38 18.22
CA PRO A 56 -39.98 -48.25 18.43
C PRO A 56 -39.37 -47.24 19.42
N VAL A 57 -39.30 -45.97 19.02
CA VAL A 57 -38.70 -44.88 19.79
C VAL A 57 -39.58 -43.63 19.84
N ARG A 58 -39.32 -42.78 20.84
CA ARG A 58 -39.72 -41.36 20.83
C ARG A 58 -38.58 -40.54 20.24
N PHE A 59 -38.82 -39.93 19.10
CA PHE A 59 -37.96 -38.88 18.55
C PHE A 59 -38.21 -37.55 19.24
N LYS A 60 -37.14 -36.77 19.39
CA LYS A 60 -37.12 -35.48 20.08
C LYS A 60 -36.14 -34.55 19.37
N MET A 61 -36.63 -33.79 18.39
CA MET A 61 -35.82 -32.85 17.61
C MET A 61 -35.79 -31.47 18.26
N THR A 62 -34.63 -30.85 18.36
CA THR A 62 -34.44 -29.46 18.82
C THR A 62 -33.22 -28.83 18.12
N SER A 63 -32.78 -27.64 18.54
CA SER A 63 -31.64 -26.97 17.93
C SER A 63 -30.69 -26.27 18.90
N THR A 64 -29.49 -25.97 18.42
CA THR A 64 -28.67 -24.84 18.90
C THR A 64 -29.15 -23.53 18.25
N CYS A 65 -28.31 -22.50 18.21
CA CYS A 65 -28.53 -21.24 17.49
C CYS A 65 -27.22 -20.79 16.81
N GLY A 66 -26.60 -21.67 16.03
CA GLY A 66 -25.17 -21.60 15.70
C GLY A 66 -24.32 -22.20 16.83
N HIS A 67 -23.09 -21.72 16.98
CA HIS A 67 -22.18 -22.14 18.06
C HIS A 67 -22.81 -21.98 19.46
N VAL A 68 -22.61 -23.00 20.28
CA VAL A 68 -22.92 -23.03 21.71
C VAL A 68 -21.80 -22.38 22.51
N MET A 69 -20.55 -22.61 22.09
CA MET A 69 -19.34 -22.12 22.77
C MET A 69 -18.60 -21.06 21.96
N THR A 70 -17.74 -20.30 22.64
CA THR A 70 -16.73 -19.44 22.01
C THR A 70 -15.41 -19.56 22.78
N MET A 71 -14.28 -19.44 22.09
CA MET A 71 -12.98 -19.39 22.75
C MET A 71 -12.67 -18.00 23.27
N ASN A 72 -12.18 -17.93 24.51
CA ASN A 72 -11.74 -16.70 25.15
C ASN A 72 -10.54 -16.98 26.08
N PHE A 73 -9.86 -15.94 26.54
CA PHE A 73 -8.89 -16.08 27.62
C PHE A 73 -9.58 -16.12 28.99
N PRO A 74 -9.01 -16.84 29.98
CA PRO A 74 -9.45 -16.77 31.37
C PRO A 74 -9.53 -15.33 31.86
N LYS A 75 -10.59 -14.96 32.59
CA LYS A 75 -10.96 -13.57 32.91
C LYS A 75 -9.82 -12.71 33.51
N LYS A 76 -8.86 -13.31 34.21
CA LYS A 76 -7.62 -12.65 34.68
C LYS A 76 -6.76 -12.01 33.56
N TYR A 77 -6.91 -12.46 32.32
CA TYR A 77 -6.22 -11.96 31.14
C TYR A 77 -7.10 -11.06 30.25
N ASN A 78 -8.29 -10.65 30.70
CA ASN A 78 -9.19 -9.80 29.90
C ASN A 78 -9.08 -8.30 30.26
N ASP A 79 -8.22 -7.95 31.21
CA ASP A 79 -7.71 -6.59 31.42
C ASP A 79 -6.63 -6.30 30.34
N TRP A 80 -6.74 -5.18 29.62
CA TRP A 80 -5.83 -4.84 28.52
C TRP A 80 -4.62 -4.01 28.98
N ASP A 81 -4.72 -3.37 30.14
CA ASP A 81 -3.69 -2.48 30.68
C ASP A 81 -2.67 -3.28 31.51
N ARG A 82 -3.14 -4.25 32.30
CA ARG A 82 -2.32 -5.06 33.22
C ARG A 82 -1.61 -6.25 32.55
N VAL A 83 -2.07 -6.69 31.39
CA VAL A 83 -1.55 -7.88 30.71
C VAL A 83 -0.47 -7.48 29.70
N ASP A 84 0.66 -8.16 29.71
CA ASP A 84 1.61 -8.11 28.60
C ASP A 84 1.05 -8.95 27.43
N PRO A 85 0.76 -8.37 26.25
CA PRO A 85 0.22 -9.09 25.11
C PRO A 85 1.11 -10.26 24.64
N ALA A 86 2.42 -10.24 24.92
CA ALA A 86 3.31 -11.39 24.62
C ALA A 86 2.86 -12.68 25.35
N THR A 87 2.28 -12.58 26.55
CA THR A 87 1.84 -13.74 27.32
C THR A 87 0.67 -14.50 26.66
N LEU A 88 -0.11 -13.83 25.81
CA LEU A 88 -1.30 -14.40 25.17
C LEU A 88 -0.97 -15.53 24.18
N PHE A 89 0.27 -15.63 23.69
CA PHE A 89 0.72 -16.77 22.89
C PHE A 89 0.77 -18.08 23.68
N HIS A 90 0.95 -18.03 25.00
CA HIS A 90 1.20 -19.21 25.84
C HIS A 90 0.12 -19.48 26.91
N VAL A 91 -0.76 -18.52 27.19
CA VAL A 91 -1.87 -18.67 28.15
C VAL A 91 -2.89 -19.71 27.70
N ASP A 92 -3.33 -20.63 28.57
CA ASP A 92 -4.43 -21.55 28.26
C ASP A 92 -5.73 -20.79 27.93
N VAL A 93 -6.38 -21.15 26.83
CA VAL A 93 -7.71 -20.64 26.44
C VAL A 93 -8.82 -21.46 27.10
N ILE A 94 -10.01 -20.88 27.21
CA ILE A 94 -11.22 -21.54 27.71
C ILE A 94 -12.35 -21.43 26.68
N LYS A 95 -13.23 -22.43 26.63
CA LYS A 95 -14.55 -22.31 26.00
C LYS A 95 -15.57 -21.81 27.02
N GLU A 96 -16.32 -20.77 26.67
CA GLU A 96 -17.47 -20.26 27.45
C GLU A 96 -18.71 -20.13 26.54
N GLU A 97 -19.94 -20.07 27.11
CA GLU A 97 -21.17 -19.98 26.30
C GLU A 97 -21.13 -18.75 25.37
N ALA A 98 -21.28 -18.94 24.06
CA ALA A 98 -21.24 -17.86 23.06
C ALA A 98 -22.34 -16.82 23.26
N ASN A 99 -23.49 -17.23 23.82
CA ASN A 99 -24.56 -16.33 24.24
C ASN A 99 -25.16 -16.80 25.58
N PRO A 100 -24.59 -16.37 26.74
CA PRO A 100 -25.03 -16.82 28.06
C PRO A 100 -26.49 -16.48 28.42
N LYS A 101 -27.15 -15.60 27.65
CA LYS A 101 -28.58 -15.31 27.81
C LYS A 101 -29.46 -16.48 27.37
N LEU A 102 -28.99 -17.30 26.42
CA LEU A 102 -29.71 -18.49 25.93
C LEU A 102 -29.56 -19.70 26.85
N LYS A 103 -28.56 -19.72 27.74
CA LYS A 103 -28.25 -20.83 28.65
C LYS A 103 -28.21 -22.18 27.91
N MET A 104 -27.59 -22.19 26.74
CA MET A 104 -27.71 -23.25 25.74
C MET A 104 -27.16 -24.58 26.25
N VAL A 105 -26.09 -24.54 27.06
CA VAL A 105 -25.55 -25.72 27.76
C VAL A 105 -26.60 -26.35 28.68
N ASN A 106 -27.26 -25.52 29.51
CA ASN A 106 -28.31 -25.98 30.41
C ASN A 106 -29.54 -26.50 29.64
N PHE A 107 -29.86 -25.90 28.50
CA PHE A 107 -30.96 -26.33 27.63
C PHE A 107 -30.70 -27.74 27.08
N LEU A 108 -29.59 -27.93 26.36
CA LEU A 108 -29.21 -29.23 25.79
C LEU A 108 -29.03 -30.30 26.87
N ALA A 109 -28.40 -29.99 28.00
CA ALA A 109 -28.24 -30.93 29.12
C ALA A 109 -29.57 -31.29 29.82
N SER A 110 -30.58 -30.43 29.77
CA SER A 110 -31.93 -30.77 30.26
C SER A 110 -32.68 -31.67 29.27
N GLU A 111 -32.56 -31.41 27.97
CA GLU A 111 -33.33 -32.12 26.95
C GLU A 111 -32.67 -33.46 26.54
N GLY A 112 -31.36 -33.60 26.73
CA GLY A 112 -30.60 -34.85 26.58
C GLY A 112 -30.59 -35.76 27.82
N ARG A 113 -31.17 -35.33 28.95
CA ARG A 113 -31.16 -36.14 30.18
C ARG A 113 -31.90 -37.47 30.01
N GLY A 114 -31.19 -38.58 30.17
CA GLY A 114 -31.75 -39.94 30.19
C GLY A 114 -32.18 -40.48 28.81
N VAL A 115 -31.80 -39.83 27.72
CA VAL A 115 -32.03 -40.32 26.34
C VAL A 115 -31.08 -41.48 26.01
N ASP A 116 -31.51 -42.33 25.08
CA ASP A 116 -30.78 -43.54 24.68
C ASP A 116 -29.81 -43.29 23.52
N TYR A 117 -30.17 -42.37 22.61
CA TYR A 117 -29.41 -42.07 21.39
C TYR A 117 -29.36 -40.56 21.10
N LEU A 118 -28.33 -40.12 20.39
CA LEU A 118 -28.15 -38.76 19.88
C LEU A 118 -27.92 -38.81 18.36
N VAL A 119 -28.66 -38.01 17.58
CA VAL A 119 -28.43 -37.82 16.13
C VAL A 119 -28.20 -36.34 15.82
N LEU A 120 -27.09 -36.05 15.16
CA LEU A 120 -26.63 -34.70 14.86
C LEU A 120 -27.05 -34.30 13.45
N TRP A 121 -27.78 -33.18 13.35
CA TRP A 121 -28.41 -32.62 12.16
C TRP A 121 -27.99 -31.15 11.93
N LEU A 122 -26.76 -30.83 12.32
CA LEU A 122 -26.17 -29.52 12.10
C LEU A 122 -25.78 -29.37 10.62
N ASP A 123 -25.47 -28.15 10.15
CA ASP A 123 -25.07 -27.98 8.75
C ASP A 123 -23.78 -28.78 8.47
N CYS A 124 -23.55 -29.21 7.23
CA CYS A 124 -22.59 -30.28 6.92
C CYS A 124 -21.20 -29.78 6.49
N ASP A 125 -20.76 -28.65 7.06
CA ASP A 125 -19.42 -28.09 6.92
C ASP A 125 -18.55 -28.32 8.18
N LYS A 126 -17.31 -27.81 8.17
CA LYS A 126 -16.34 -27.98 9.27
C LYS A 126 -16.77 -27.26 10.56
N GLU A 127 -17.42 -26.11 10.49
CA GLU A 127 -17.91 -25.40 11.68
C GLU A 127 -19.14 -26.14 12.24
N GLY A 128 -20.01 -26.67 11.37
CA GLY A 128 -21.09 -27.60 11.76
C GLY A 128 -20.58 -28.87 12.45
N GLU A 129 -19.47 -29.46 11.99
CA GLU A 129 -18.76 -30.53 12.72
C GLU A 129 -18.16 -30.06 14.05
N ASN A 130 -17.67 -28.82 14.16
CA ASN A 130 -17.20 -28.28 15.44
C ASN A 130 -18.35 -28.19 16.46
N ILE A 131 -19.49 -27.61 16.05
CA ILE A 131 -20.69 -27.50 16.90
C ILE A 131 -21.27 -28.90 17.21
N CYS A 132 -21.12 -29.89 16.32
CA CYS A 132 -21.47 -31.28 16.63
C CYS A 132 -20.78 -31.77 17.91
N PHE A 133 -19.49 -31.45 18.10
CA PHE A 133 -18.78 -31.82 19.32
C PHE A 133 -19.11 -30.94 20.52
N GLU A 134 -19.41 -29.65 20.33
CA GLU A 134 -19.99 -28.84 21.42
C GLU A 134 -21.28 -29.46 21.97
N VAL A 135 -22.17 -29.96 21.09
CA VAL A 135 -23.39 -30.66 21.49
C VAL A 135 -23.10 -31.99 22.17
N ILE A 136 -22.13 -32.79 21.67
CA ILE A 136 -21.72 -34.06 22.28
C ILE A 136 -21.19 -33.84 23.71
N ASP A 137 -20.26 -32.91 23.89
CA ASP A 137 -19.60 -32.65 25.18
C ASP A 137 -20.62 -32.23 26.27
N ILE A 138 -21.77 -31.67 25.87
CA ILE A 138 -22.88 -31.28 26.76
C ILE A 138 -23.89 -32.43 26.98
N VAL A 139 -24.25 -33.15 25.92
CA VAL A 139 -25.33 -34.16 25.95
C VAL A 139 -24.84 -35.53 26.43
N GLN A 140 -23.69 -35.99 25.95
CA GLN A 140 -23.19 -37.35 26.23
C GLN A 140 -23.10 -37.64 27.74
N PRO A 141 -22.60 -36.74 28.62
CA PRO A 141 -22.53 -37.01 30.06
C PRO A 141 -23.89 -37.18 30.76
N VAL A 142 -25.00 -36.76 30.16
CA VAL A 142 -26.35 -36.87 30.72
C VAL A 142 -27.24 -37.91 30.02
N MET A 143 -26.73 -38.59 28.98
CA MET A 143 -27.41 -39.72 28.34
C MET A 143 -27.55 -40.91 29.30
N ARG A 144 -28.42 -41.86 28.96
CA ARG A 144 -28.63 -43.11 29.73
C ARG A 144 -27.39 -44.01 29.77
N HIS A 145 -26.58 -43.96 28.72
CA HIS A 145 -25.37 -44.75 28.55
C HIS A 145 -24.19 -43.85 28.13
N PRO A 146 -23.66 -43.00 29.03
CA PRO A 146 -22.74 -41.92 28.66
C PRO A 146 -21.40 -42.42 28.07
N ASN A 147 -21.02 -43.67 28.35
CA ASN A 147 -19.79 -44.26 27.83
C ASN A 147 -19.96 -44.94 26.44
N ASP A 148 -21.18 -45.09 25.92
CA ASP A 148 -21.41 -45.73 24.62
C ASP A 148 -21.35 -44.74 23.46
N GLN A 149 -20.16 -44.55 22.89
CA GLN A 149 -19.97 -43.76 21.66
C GLN A 149 -20.79 -44.29 20.47
N ARG A 150 -21.24 -45.55 20.48
CA ARG A 150 -22.09 -46.11 19.41
C ARG A 150 -23.50 -45.53 19.44
N ALA A 151 -23.90 -44.85 20.52
CA ALA A 151 -25.17 -44.16 20.63
C ALA A 151 -25.24 -42.78 19.92
N ILE A 152 -24.10 -42.28 19.42
CA ILE A 152 -23.97 -40.94 18.81
C ILE A 152 -23.80 -41.06 17.28
N TYR A 153 -24.75 -40.49 16.53
CA TYR A 153 -24.84 -40.58 15.07
C TYR A 153 -24.78 -39.20 14.41
N ARG A 154 -24.31 -39.16 13.16
CA ARG A 154 -24.29 -37.96 12.33
C ARG A 154 -25.13 -38.17 11.07
N ALA A 155 -26.13 -37.32 10.87
CA ALA A 155 -26.84 -37.22 9.60
C ALA A 155 -26.03 -36.32 8.65
N LEU A 156 -25.78 -36.80 7.43
CA LEU A 156 -25.11 -36.07 6.37
C LEU A 156 -26.13 -35.77 5.26
N PHE A 157 -26.34 -34.48 4.97
CA PHE A 157 -27.32 -33.98 4.01
C PHE A 157 -26.76 -32.74 3.32
N SER A 158 -27.22 -32.45 2.10
CA SER A 158 -26.88 -31.20 1.38
C SER A 158 -28.09 -30.29 1.19
N SER A 159 -29.28 -30.75 1.59
CA SER A 159 -30.53 -30.07 1.30
C SER A 159 -31.62 -30.39 2.32
N LEU A 160 -32.62 -29.50 2.40
CA LEU A 160 -33.88 -29.77 3.11
C LEU A 160 -34.95 -30.41 2.20
N ALA A 161 -34.53 -31.07 1.12
CA ALA A 161 -35.44 -31.86 0.30
C ALA A 161 -35.84 -33.15 1.08
N PRO A 162 -37.13 -33.54 1.10
CA PRO A 162 -37.57 -34.72 1.86
C PRO A 162 -36.81 -36.00 1.52
N GLN A 163 -36.42 -36.19 0.26
CA GLN A 163 -35.64 -37.35 -0.19
C GLN A 163 -34.24 -37.40 0.42
N ASP A 164 -33.56 -36.25 0.54
CA ASP A 164 -32.19 -36.15 1.06
C ASP A 164 -32.18 -36.33 2.59
N ILE A 165 -33.16 -35.74 3.29
CA ILE A 165 -33.34 -35.92 4.73
C ILE A 165 -33.71 -37.38 5.08
N LEU A 166 -34.56 -38.05 4.29
CA LEU A 166 -34.87 -39.48 4.48
C LEU A 166 -33.67 -40.39 4.14
N LYS A 167 -32.86 -40.02 3.14
CA LYS A 167 -31.60 -40.69 2.80
C LYS A 167 -30.57 -40.53 3.93
N ALA A 168 -30.42 -39.33 4.49
CA ALA A 168 -29.53 -39.06 5.62
C ALA A 168 -29.94 -39.87 6.86
N MET A 169 -31.23 -39.92 7.18
CA MET A 169 -31.77 -40.69 8.31
C MET A 169 -31.59 -42.21 8.17
N SER A 170 -31.54 -42.72 6.94
CA SER A 170 -31.30 -44.15 6.66
C SER A 170 -29.82 -44.51 6.52
N ASN A 171 -28.92 -43.53 6.34
CA ASN A 171 -27.48 -43.73 6.12
C ASN A 171 -26.65 -42.92 7.14
N LEU A 172 -26.99 -43.04 8.43
CA LEU A 172 -26.35 -42.28 9.51
C LEU A 172 -24.87 -42.68 9.69
N GLY A 173 -23.99 -41.69 9.58
CA GLY A 173 -22.56 -41.79 9.82
C GLY A 173 -22.16 -41.50 11.27
N ARG A 174 -20.90 -41.12 11.46
CA ARG A 174 -20.31 -40.68 12.73
C ARG A 174 -19.67 -39.29 12.55
N PRO A 175 -19.68 -38.42 13.57
CA PRO A 175 -19.12 -37.06 13.48
C PRO A 175 -17.58 -37.10 13.44
N ASN A 176 -16.97 -36.17 12.72
CA ASN A 176 -15.53 -36.13 12.44
C ASN A 176 -14.78 -35.23 13.43
N LYS A 177 -14.17 -35.83 14.45
CA LYS A 177 -13.42 -35.09 15.48
C LYS A 177 -12.19 -34.34 14.92
N LEU A 178 -11.61 -34.79 13.80
CA LEU A 178 -10.43 -34.14 13.20
C LEU A 178 -10.81 -32.84 12.50
N GLN A 179 -11.91 -32.81 11.74
CA GLN A 179 -12.48 -31.58 11.20
C GLN A 179 -12.85 -30.59 12.32
N ALA A 180 -13.51 -31.07 13.39
CA ALA A 180 -13.82 -30.24 14.55
C ALA A 180 -12.56 -29.66 15.24
N ILE A 181 -11.48 -30.45 15.38
CA ILE A 181 -10.20 -29.98 15.94
C ILE A 181 -9.49 -29.00 15.00
N SER A 182 -9.64 -29.10 13.67
CA SER A 182 -9.11 -28.10 12.74
C SER A 182 -9.73 -26.73 12.99
N VAL A 183 -11.05 -26.67 13.22
CA VAL A 183 -11.76 -25.43 13.57
C VAL A 183 -11.34 -24.91 14.94
N ASP A 184 -11.25 -25.77 15.96
CA ASP A 184 -10.75 -25.36 17.29
C ASP A 184 -9.33 -24.76 17.19
N THR A 185 -8.46 -25.39 16.39
CA THR A 185 -7.09 -24.90 16.15
C THR A 185 -7.10 -23.55 15.43
N ARG A 186 -7.96 -23.38 14.41
CA ARG A 186 -8.15 -22.11 13.69
C ARG A 186 -8.61 -21.00 14.64
N GLN A 187 -9.66 -21.24 15.42
CA GLN A 187 -10.21 -20.29 16.39
C GLN A 187 -9.17 -19.89 17.45
N GLU A 188 -8.40 -20.85 17.97
CA GLU A 188 -7.37 -20.59 18.97
C GLU A 188 -6.20 -19.76 18.40
N LEU A 189 -5.73 -20.07 17.18
CA LEU A 189 -4.70 -19.29 16.49
C LEU A 189 -5.17 -17.86 16.20
N ASP A 190 -6.35 -17.71 15.61
CA ASP A 190 -6.95 -16.40 15.28
C ASP A 190 -7.12 -15.53 16.54
N LEU A 191 -7.56 -16.12 17.66
CA LEU A 191 -7.69 -15.46 18.96
C LEU A 191 -6.34 -15.01 19.54
N ARG A 192 -5.36 -15.92 19.61
CA ARG A 192 -4.04 -15.67 20.20
C ARG A 192 -3.29 -14.59 19.44
N ILE A 193 -3.12 -14.79 18.14
CA ILE A 193 -2.38 -13.88 17.25
C ILE A 193 -3.11 -12.53 17.16
N GLY A 194 -4.43 -12.56 16.92
CA GLY A 194 -5.25 -11.36 16.79
C GLY A 194 -5.21 -10.49 18.05
N CYS A 195 -5.38 -11.09 19.24
CA CYS A 195 -5.35 -10.32 20.49
C CYS A 195 -3.94 -9.80 20.82
N ALA A 196 -2.87 -10.58 20.64
CA ALA A 196 -1.51 -10.14 20.97
C ALA A 196 -1.13 -8.87 20.17
N PHE A 197 -1.24 -8.93 18.85
CA PHE A 197 -0.94 -7.79 17.98
C PHE A 197 -1.94 -6.63 18.14
N THR A 198 -3.24 -6.90 18.34
CA THR A 198 -4.25 -5.84 18.54
C THR A 198 -4.00 -5.07 19.84
N ARG A 199 -3.94 -5.77 20.99
CA ARG A 199 -3.84 -5.10 22.30
C ARG A 199 -2.56 -4.30 22.45
N PHE A 200 -1.44 -4.82 21.93
CA PHE A 200 -0.18 -4.08 21.89
C PHE A 200 -0.33 -2.75 21.13
N GLN A 201 -0.88 -2.78 19.92
CA GLN A 201 -1.04 -1.58 19.09
C GLN A 201 -2.08 -0.60 19.64
N THR A 202 -3.25 -1.08 20.10
CA THR A 202 -4.26 -0.24 20.75
C THR A 202 -3.66 0.51 21.94
N ARG A 203 -2.85 -0.16 22.78
CA ARG A 203 -2.16 0.46 23.93
C ARG A 203 -1.01 1.39 23.50
N PHE A 204 -0.21 1.02 22.50
CA PHE A 204 0.93 1.80 22.02
C PHE A 204 0.51 3.10 21.30
N PHE A 205 -0.65 3.10 20.64
CA PHE A 205 -1.22 4.25 19.93
C PHE A 205 -2.31 4.99 20.73
N HIS A 206 -2.64 4.56 21.95
CA HIS A 206 -3.66 5.19 22.78
C HIS A 206 -3.32 6.65 23.07
N GLU A 207 -4.27 7.56 22.84
CA GLU A 207 -4.17 9.03 22.99
C GLU A 207 -3.01 9.74 22.26
N LYS A 208 -2.16 8.98 21.54
CA LYS A 208 -0.92 9.47 20.90
C LYS A 208 -1.18 10.38 19.70
N TYR A 209 -2.34 10.21 19.06
CA TYR A 209 -2.79 11.02 17.93
C TYR A 209 -4.28 11.35 18.11
N GLY A 210 -4.60 12.62 18.39
CA GLY A 210 -5.96 13.05 18.71
C GLY A 210 -7.03 12.86 17.62
N ASN A 211 -6.59 12.51 16.39
CA ASN A 211 -7.47 12.24 15.25
C ASN A 211 -7.65 10.73 14.96
N VAL A 212 -7.13 9.83 15.81
CA VAL A 212 -7.21 8.37 15.62
C VAL A 212 -7.89 7.73 16.81
N ASP A 213 -9.06 7.11 16.60
CA ASP A 213 -9.60 6.20 17.62
C ASP A 213 -8.79 4.89 17.62
N SER A 214 -7.87 4.78 18.58
CA SER A 214 -7.08 3.58 18.87
C SER A 214 -7.90 2.28 18.99
N LYS A 215 -9.20 2.35 19.30
CA LYS A 215 -10.10 1.18 19.37
C LYS A 215 -10.41 0.57 17.99
N LEU A 216 -10.25 1.35 16.92
CA LEU A 216 -10.36 0.86 15.55
C LEU A 216 -9.11 0.07 15.11
N ILE A 217 -7.96 0.24 15.78
CA ILE A 217 -6.73 -0.49 15.44
C ILE A 217 -6.84 -1.94 15.89
N SER A 218 -6.53 -2.87 14.98
CA SER A 218 -6.56 -4.31 15.17
C SER A 218 -5.69 -5.03 14.15
N TYR A 219 -5.34 -6.28 14.46
CA TYR A 219 -4.68 -7.22 13.57
C TYR A 219 -5.48 -8.52 13.55
N GLY A 220 -5.53 -9.19 12.39
CA GLY A 220 -6.00 -10.56 12.28
C GLY A 220 -5.26 -11.27 11.14
N PRO A 221 -4.81 -12.53 11.31
CA PRO A 221 -3.90 -13.19 10.38
C PRO A 221 -4.46 -13.40 8.97
N CYS A 222 -5.79 -13.43 8.78
CA CYS A 222 -6.41 -13.33 7.45
C CYS A 222 -6.92 -11.91 7.11
N GLN A 223 -7.38 -11.15 8.11
CA GLN A 223 -7.91 -9.80 7.93
C GLN A 223 -6.86 -8.82 7.36
N THR A 224 -5.60 -8.93 7.80
CA THR A 224 -4.53 -8.03 7.35
C THR A 224 -4.10 -8.30 5.90
N PRO A 225 -3.91 -9.56 5.43
CA PRO A 225 -3.76 -9.85 4.00
C PRO A 225 -4.96 -9.46 3.13
N THR A 226 -6.20 -9.67 3.60
CA THR A 226 -7.41 -9.21 2.89
C THR A 226 -7.40 -7.70 2.65
N LEU A 227 -6.95 -6.90 3.64
CA LEU A 227 -6.71 -5.47 3.46
C LEU A 227 -5.50 -5.17 2.56
N GLY A 228 -4.46 -6.01 2.64
CA GLY A 228 -3.24 -5.95 1.83
C GLY A 228 -3.53 -5.86 0.33
N PHE A 229 -4.41 -6.71 -0.20
CA PHE A 229 -4.82 -6.66 -1.61
C PHE A 229 -5.44 -5.29 -1.99
N CYS A 230 -6.31 -4.72 -1.16
CA CYS A 230 -6.95 -3.43 -1.41
C CYS A 230 -5.94 -2.27 -1.40
N VAL A 231 -4.96 -2.31 -0.50
CA VAL A 231 -3.89 -1.30 -0.43
C VAL A 231 -2.89 -1.46 -1.57
N ALA A 232 -2.52 -2.69 -1.94
CA ALA A 232 -1.67 -2.97 -3.09
C ALA A 232 -2.27 -2.41 -4.39
N ARG A 233 -3.57 -2.63 -4.65
CA ARG A 233 -4.27 -1.99 -5.79
C ARG A 233 -4.21 -0.46 -5.73
N LEU A 234 -4.42 0.15 -4.56
CA LEU A 234 -4.30 1.61 -4.42
C LEU A 234 -2.86 2.09 -4.69
N ASP A 235 -1.83 1.31 -4.38
CA ASP A 235 -0.44 1.69 -4.69
C ASP A 235 -0.05 1.40 -6.14
N GLU A 236 -0.61 0.37 -6.80
CA GLU A 236 -0.59 0.24 -8.27
C GLU A 236 -1.12 1.53 -8.90
N MET A 237 -2.31 1.99 -8.47
CA MET A 237 -2.96 3.21 -8.98
C MET A 237 -2.12 4.47 -8.77
N LYS A 238 -1.48 4.64 -7.59
CA LYS A 238 -0.64 5.81 -7.29
C LYS A 238 0.69 5.83 -8.06
N ASN A 239 1.29 4.66 -8.30
CA ASN A 239 2.61 4.54 -8.93
C ASN A 239 2.53 4.39 -10.46
N PHE A 240 1.34 4.11 -10.99
CA PHE A 240 1.06 4.04 -12.42
C PHE A 240 1.48 5.32 -13.15
N LYS A 241 2.07 5.16 -14.34
CA LYS A 241 2.49 6.25 -15.22
C LYS A 241 1.71 6.15 -16.53
N PRO A 242 0.74 7.06 -16.79
CA PRO A 242 -0.03 7.05 -18.02
C PRO A 242 0.82 7.27 -19.28
N GLU A 243 0.98 6.23 -20.10
CA GLU A 243 1.73 6.26 -21.35
C GLU A 243 0.80 6.63 -22.53
N PRO A 244 1.21 7.56 -23.42
CA PRO A 244 0.43 7.89 -24.60
C PRO A 244 0.50 6.76 -25.62
N TYR A 245 -0.59 6.52 -26.34
CA TYR A 245 -0.63 5.59 -27.45
C TYR A 245 -1.41 6.17 -28.63
N TRP A 246 -1.12 5.66 -29.82
CA TRP A 246 -1.76 6.05 -31.07
C TRP A 246 -2.36 4.83 -31.75
N LEU A 247 -3.60 4.98 -32.20
CA LEU A 247 -4.27 4.00 -33.05
C LEU A 247 -4.89 4.69 -34.27
N MET A 248 -5.20 3.91 -35.29
CA MET A 248 -5.86 4.39 -36.50
C MET A 248 -7.10 3.56 -36.79
N ARG A 249 -8.11 4.20 -37.39
CA ARG A 249 -9.35 3.55 -37.83
C ARG A 249 -9.60 3.90 -39.30
N ALA A 250 -9.72 2.89 -40.14
CA ALA A 250 -9.99 3.08 -41.56
C ALA A 250 -11.50 3.18 -41.79
N VAL A 251 -11.96 4.31 -42.30
CA VAL A 251 -13.36 4.56 -42.64
C VAL A 251 -13.54 4.20 -44.11
N VAL A 252 -14.37 3.20 -44.40
CA VAL A 252 -14.43 2.55 -45.73
C VAL A 252 -15.86 2.35 -46.20
N THR A 253 -16.05 2.34 -47.52
CA THR A 253 -17.30 1.96 -48.19
C THR A 253 -17.02 0.88 -49.24
N SER A 254 -17.89 -0.13 -49.29
CA SER A 254 -17.87 -1.11 -50.38
C SER A 254 -18.35 -0.46 -51.68
N ASP A 255 -17.81 -0.91 -52.81
CA ASP A 255 -18.31 -0.52 -54.13
C ASP A 255 -19.82 -0.80 -54.24
N GLY A 256 -20.55 0.10 -54.92
CA GLY A 256 -22.01 0.07 -55.04
C GLY A 256 -22.78 1.02 -54.11
N GLY A 257 -22.10 1.83 -53.29
CA GLY A 257 -22.75 2.88 -52.48
C GLY A 257 -23.32 2.40 -51.14
N GLY A 258 -22.72 1.36 -50.56
CA GLY A 258 -23.09 0.85 -49.23
C GLY A 258 -22.73 1.80 -48.08
N SER A 259 -23.29 1.52 -46.90
CA SER A 259 -23.05 2.29 -45.67
C SER A 259 -21.58 2.39 -45.29
N THR A 260 -21.18 3.53 -44.72
CA THR A 260 -19.81 3.76 -44.22
C THR A 260 -19.50 2.89 -43.01
N MET A 261 -18.45 2.09 -43.10
CA MET A 261 -17.96 1.19 -42.06
C MET A 261 -16.68 1.74 -41.42
N THR A 262 -16.46 1.49 -40.12
CA THR A 262 -15.22 1.86 -39.43
C THR A 262 -14.44 0.61 -39.02
N ALA A 263 -13.34 0.33 -39.73
CA ALA A 263 -12.50 -0.84 -39.50
C ALA A 263 -11.42 -0.57 -38.43
N THR A 264 -11.23 -1.53 -37.53
CA THR A 264 -10.25 -1.45 -36.43
C THR A 264 -8.88 -1.96 -36.86
N TRP A 265 -7.80 -1.25 -36.53
CA TRP A 265 -6.45 -1.66 -36.92
C TRP A 265 -5.98 -2.90 -36.14
N ALA A 266 -5.45 -3.90 -36.84
CA ALA A 266 -5.14 -5.21 -36.26
C ALA A 266 -3.95 -5.18 -35.27
N ARG A 267 -3.11 -4.12 -35.31
CA ARG A 267 -2.08 -3.89 -34.28
C ARG A 267 -2.63 -3.33 -32.96
N GLN A 268 -3.92 -3.00 -32.92
CA GLN A 268 -4.61 -2.28 -31.84
C GLN A 268 -4.05 -0.87 -31.62
N GLN A 269 -2.86 -0.73 -31.03
CA GLN A 269 -2.25 0.55 -30.66
C GLN A 269 -0.71 0.47 -30.71
N LEU A 270 -0.05 1.61 -30.94
CA LEU A 270 1.40 1.76 -30.77
C LEU A 270 1.72 2.83 -29.73
N PHE A 271 2.83 2.64 -29.01
CA PHE A 271 3.37 3.59 -28.03
C PHE A 271 4.50 4.47 -28.61
N ASP A 272 4.87 4.25 -29.87
CA ASP A 272 5.87 5.04 -30.60
C ASP A 272 5.18 5.91 -31.66
N GLN A 273 5.31 7.22 -31.50
CA GLN A 273 4.66 8.21 -32.38
C GLN A 273 5.32 8.30 -33.75
N GLU A 274 6.64 8.09 -33.87
CA GLU A 274 7.35 8.19 -35.14
C GLU A 274 7.04 6.98 -36.03
N VAL A 275 7.09 5.78 -35.47
CA VAL A 275 6.67 4.55 -36.13
C VAL A 275 5.20 4.63 -36.52
N PHE A 276 4.33 5.10 -35.63
CA PHE A 276 2.92 5.33 -35.96
C PHE A 276 2.75 6.31 -37.13
N ASN A 277 3.42 7.47 -37.09
CA ASN A 277 3.34 8.49 -38.13
C ASN A 277 3.80 7.96 -39.50
N VAL A 278 4.85 7.13 -39.55
CA VAL A 278 5.32 6.48 -40.78
C VAL A 278 4.27 5.53 -41.35
N LEU A 279 3.66 4.66 -40.52
CA LEU A 279 2.62 3.73 -40.95
C LEU A 279 1.35 4.47 -41.40
N PHE A 280 0.89 5.44 -40.62
CA PHE A 280 -0.26 6.28 -40.92
C PHE A 280 -0.07 7.07 -42.23
N SER A 281 1.10 7.66 -42.44
CA SER A 281 1.44 8.39 -43.67
C SER A 281 1.58 7.49 -44.90
N ARG A 282 1.84 6.18 -44.72
CA ARG A 282 1.86 5.18 -45.81
C ARG A 282 0.44 4.75 -46.18
N ALA A 283 -0.42 4.52 -45.17
CA ALA A 283 -1.81 4.14 -45.35
C ALA A 283 -2.68 5.29 -45.90
N LYS A 284 -2.55 6.51 -45.38
CA LYS A 284 -3.36 7.69 -45.77
C LYS A 284 -3.17 8.15 -47.23
N ARG A 285 -2.19 7.62 -47.95
CA ARG A 285 -1.99 7.87 -49.39
C ARG A 285 -2.83 6.97 -50.29
N GLN A 286 -3.39 5.88 -49.76
CA GLN A 286 -4.19 4.94 -50.53
C GLN A 286 -5.65 5.41 -50.61
N ARG A 287 -6.28 5.18 -51.77
CA ARG A 287 -7.73 5.41 -51.97
C ARG A 287 -8.56 4.13 -51.82
N PHE A 288 -7.92 2.97 -51.84
CA PHE A 288 -8.57 1.67 -51.78
C PHE A 288 -7.92 0.79 -50.72
N ALA A 289 -8.75 0.01 -50.04
CA ALA A 289 -8.35 -1.11 -49.19
C ALA A 289 -8.73 -2.42 -49.90
N THR A 290 -7.87 -3.43 -49.86
CA THR A 290 -8.14 -4.73 -50.49
C THR A 290 -8.68 -5.72 -49.47
N VAL A 291 -9.79 -6.41 -49.75
CA VAL A 291 -10.24 -7.53 -48.92
C VAL A 291 -9.26 -8.69 -49.05
N VAL A 292 -8.59 -9.06 -47.96
CA VAL A 292 -7.54 -10.10 -47.94
C VAL A 292 -7.96 -11.38 -47.23
N ASN A 293 -9.02 -11.34 -46.42
CA ASN A 293 -9.60 -12.52 -45.79
C ASN A 293 -11.06 -12.26 -45.41
N VAL A 294 -11.92 -13.27 -45.56
CA VAL A 294 -13.31 -13.25 -45.06
C VAL A 294 -13.54 -14.55 -44.32
N THR A 295 -13.68 -14.48 -43.00
CA THR A 295 -13.91 -15.65 -42.14
C THR A 295 -15.26 -15.55 -41.45
N THR A 296 -16.13 -16.52 -41.70
CA THR A 296 -17.39 -16.71 -40.97
C THR A 296 -17.22 -17.86 -40.00
N THR A 297 -17.30 -17.59 -38.69
CA THR A 297 -17.07 -18.60 -37.65
C THR A 297 -18.29 -18.73 -36.74
N LYS A 298 -18.77 -19.96 -36.57
CA LYS A 298 -19.87 -20.28 -35.65
C LYS A 298 -19.33 -20.37 -34.23
N LYS A 299 -19.54 -19.32 -33.43
CA LYS A 299 -19.02 -19.21 -32.06
C LYS A 299 -20.08 -19.57 -31.02
N GLN A 300 -19.61 -19.85 -29.80
CA GLN A 300 -20.44 -20.22 -28.66
C GLN A 300 -20.06 -19.41 -27.42
N LYS A 301 -21.06 -18.95 -26.65
CA LYS A 301 -20.87 -18.25 -25.35
C LYS A 301 -21.23 -19.19 -24.17
N GLN A 302 -20.80 -18.87 -22.95
CA GLN A 302 -21.06 -19.62 -21.69
C GLN A 302 -21.76 -18.71 -20.64
N LYS A 303 -22.27 -19.28 -19.53
CA LYS A 303 -23.66 -19.06 -19.06
C LYS A 303 -23.92 -18.60 -17.58
N PRO A 304 -23.77 -17.30 -17.23
CA PRO A 304 -24.81 -16.50 -16.46
C PRO A 304 -26.37 -16.47 -17.09
N ALA A 305 -28.61 -16.62 -16.31
CA ALA A 305 -30.11 -16.79 -16.75
C ALA A 305 -31.27 -15.94 -16.08
N ALA A 306 -32.52 -16.45 -16.19
CA ALA A 306 -33.89 -16.07 -15.73
C ALA A 306 -34.86 -17.31 -15.73
N PHE A 307 -36.17 -17.16 -16.04
CA PHE A 307 -37.31 -17.90 -15.43
C PHE A 307 -38.09 -19.00 -16.23
N ALA A 308 -39.20 -19.47 -15.66
CA ALA A 308 -39.81 -20.81 -15.75
C ALA A 308 -40.49 -21.25 -17.07
N SER A 309 -40.88 -20.36 -17.99
CA SER A 309 -41.36 -20.80 -19.32
C SER A 309 -40.27 -21.59 -20.06
N VAL A 310 -39.02 -21.21 -19.84
CA VAL A 310 -37.84 -21.91 -20.35
C VAL A 310 -37.60 -23.24 -19.62
N ALA A 311 -38.06 -23.41 -18.38
CA ALA A 311 -37.99 -24.71 -17.70
C ALA A 311 -38.86 -25.76 -18.41
N GLN A 312 -40.09 -25.40 -18.81
CA GLN A 312 -40.91 -26.27 -19.66
C GLN A 312 -40.25 -26.49 -21.03
N GLY A 313 -39.76 -25.42 -21.67
CA GLY A 313 -39.03 -25.53 -22.94
C GLY A 313 -37.76 -26.39 -22.89
N ILE A 314 -37.09 -26.51 -21.73
CA ILE A 314 -35.96 -27.44 -21.52
C ILE A 314 -36.45 -28.89 -21.45
N LEU A 315 -37.57 -29.15 -20.76
CA LEU A 315 -38.17 -30.50 -20.71
C LEU A 315 -38.62 -30.94 -22.11
N ASP A 316 -39.33 -30.07 -22.83
CA ASP A 316 -39.86 -30.34 -24.18
C ASP A 316 -38.75 -30.53 -25.23
N ARG A 317 -37.63 -29.81 -25.11
CA ARG A 317 -36.45 -29.93 -26.00
C ARG A 317 -35.46 -31.02 -25.56
N GLY A 318 -35.68 -31.65 -24.40
CA GLY A 318 -34.76 -32.59 -23.76
C GLY A 318 -33.66 -31.90 -22.93
N VAL A 319 -33.55 -32.31 -21.65
CA VAL A 319 -32.55 -31.82 -20.70
C VAL A 319 -31.14 -32.14 -21.19
N ARG A 320 -30.26 -31.12 -21.31
CA ARG A 320 -28.83 -31.35 -21.54
C ARG A 320 -28.10 -31.53 -20.22
N MET A 321 -27.19 -32.50 -20.15
CA MET A 321 -26.31 -32.65 -19.00
C MET A 321 -25.48 -31.38 -18.78
N PRO A 322 -25.31 -30.92 -17.53
CA PRO A 322 -24.42 -29.80 -17.23
C PRO A 322 -22.97 -30.15 -17.58
N LYS A 323 -22.16 -29.12 -17.83
CA LYS A 323 -20.72 -29.28 -18.06
C LYS A 323 -20.06 -29.76 -16.76
N SER A 324 -19.16 -30.75 -16.85
CA SER A 324 -18.34 -31.16 -15.71
C SER A 324 -17.59 -29.96 -15.12
N GLY A 325 -17.68 -29.81 -13.80
CA GLY A 325 -16.91 -28.87 -13.00
C GLY A 325 -15.78 -29.57 -12.23
N GLN A 326 -15.27 -28.87 -11.22
CA GLN A 326 -14.47 -29.48 -10.16
C GLN A 326 -15.42 -30.05 -9.10
N ASP A 327 -15.20 -31.30 -8.69
CA ASP A 327 -15.83 -31.90 -7.52
C ASP A 327 -14.85 -31.78 -6.35
N ALA A 328 -15.31 -31.23 -5.22
CA ALA A 328 -14.53 -31.08 -4.00
C ALA A 328 -14.90 -32.14 -2.93
N GLY A 329 -15.89 -32.99 -3.19
CA GLY A 329 -16.32 -34.07 -2.29
C GLY A 329 -17.14 -33.62 -1.07
N ASP A 330 -17.54 -32.34 -1.02
CA ASP A 330 -18.28 -31.71 0.07
C ASP A 330 -19.79 -31.63 -0.22
N HIS A 331 -20.18 -30.86 -1.25
CA HIS A 331 -21.57 -30.52 -1.56
C HIS A 331 -21.83 -30.47 -3.07
N PRO A 332 -23.06 -30.78 -3.52
CA PRO A 332 -23.49 -30.44 -4.88
C PRO A 332 -23.53 -28.91 -5.06
N PRO A 333 -23.41 -28.40 -6.30
CA PRO A 333 -23.56 -26.96 -6.57
C PRO A 333 -24.88 -26.39 -6.03
N ILE A 334 -24.86 -25.10 -5.66
CA ILE A 334 -26.03 -24.37 -5.16
C ILE A 334 -27.14 -24.42 -6.20
N THR A 335 -28.22 -25.14 -5.88
CA THR A 335 -29.30 -25.49 -6.81
C THR A 335 -30.68 -25.28 -6.18
N PRO A 336 -31.69 -24.86 -6.96
CA PRO A 336 -33.05 -24.66 -6.46
C PRO A 336 -33.75 -26.01 -6.22
N LEU A 337 -34.25 -26.22 -5.01
CA LEU A 337 -34.83 -27.49 -4.56
C LEU A 337 -36.35 -27.61 -4.76
N GLY A 338 -37.03 -26.50 -5.08
CA GLY A 338 -38.48 -26.47 -5.26
C GLY A 338 -39.00 -25.06 -5.52
N HIS A 339 -40.14 -24.95 -6.20
CA HIS A 339 -40.71 -23.66 -6.62
C HIS A 339 -41.27 -22.84 -5.44
N VAL A 340 -40.70 -21.66 -5.22
CA VAL A 340 -41.20 -20.67 -4.26
C VAL A 340 -42.20 -19.74 -4.95
N GLY A 341 -43.50 -19.99 -4.75
CA GLY A 341 -44.57 -19.07 -5.19
C GLY A 341 -44.72 -17.86 -4.26
N GLU A 342 -45.20 -16.74 -4.81
CA GLU A 342 -45.48 -15.55 -4.01
C GLU A 342 -46.72 -15.72 -3.09
N PRO A 343 -46.79 -15.02 -1.95
CA PRO A 343 -45.72 -14.26 -1.30
C PRO A 343 -45.02 -15.11 -0.23
N ARG A 344 -43.79 -15.58 -0.53
CA ARG A 344 -42.95 -16.34 0.44
C ARG A 344 -41.58 -15.70 0.74
N PHE A 345 -41.16 -14.70 -0.01
CA PHE A 345 -39.97 -13.90 0.31
C PHE A 345 -40.33 -12.80 1.30
N THR A 346 -39.44 -12.54 2.25
CA THR A 346 -39.57 -11.46 3.25
C THR A 346 -38.93 -10.16 2.75
N SER A 347 -38.04 -10.22 1.75
CA SER A 347 -37.46 -9.05 1.09
C SER A 347 -37.25 -9.24 -0.42
N THR A 348 -37.16 -8.11 -1.13
CA THR A 348 -36.75 -8.07 -2.55
C THR A 348 -35.32 -8.56 -2.78
N SER A 349 -34.46 -8.53 -1.76
CA SER A 349 -33.09 -9.07 -1.85
C SER A 349 -33.09 -10.61 -1.88
N GLU A 350 -33.93 -11.25 -1.05
CA GLU A 350 -34.14 -12.71 -1.10
C GLU A 350 -34.72 -13.14 -2.44
N ALA A 351 -35.74 -12.43 -2.93
CA ALA A 351 -36.36 -12.72 -4.22
C ALA A 351 -35.35 -12.64 -5.37
N ARG A 352 -34.52 -11.59 -5.44
CA ARG A 352 -33.48 -11.42 -6.47
C ARG A 352 -32.34 -12.43 -6.36
N LEU A 353 -31.96 -12.86 -5.15
CA LEU A 353 -30.93 -13.88 -4.97
C LEU A 353 -31.45 -15.27 -5.35
N TYR A 354 -32.67 -15.62 -4.91
CA TYR A 354 -33.33 -16.87 -5.28
C TYR A 354 -33.58 -16.93 -6.80
N GLU A 355 -34.03 -15.82 -7.40
CA GLU A 355 -34.08 -15.64 -8.85
C GLU A 355 -32.72 -16.00 -9.45
N TYR A 356 -31.62 -15.32 -9.07
CA TYR A 356 -30.29 -15.58 -9.63
C TYR A 356 -29.81 -17.04 -9.47
N VAL A 357 -30.22 -17.77 -8.43
CA VAL A 357 -29.93 -19.21 -8.28
C VAL A 357 -30.77 -20.06 -9.24
N VAL A 358 -32.09 -19.81 -9.33
CA VAL A 358 -32.99 -20.47 -10.31
C VAL A 358 -32.52 -20.22 -11.74
N CYS A 359 -32.14 -18.97 -12.03
CA CYS A 359 -31.50 -18.53 -13.25
C CYS A 359 -30.33 -19.47 -13.59
N HIS A 360 -29.27 -19.41 -12.76
CA HIS A 360 -28.03 -20.10 -13.03
C HIS A 360 -28.26 -21.59 -13.28
N PHE A 361 -29.06 -22.24 -12.43
CA PHE A 361 -29.42 -23.64 -12.57
C PHE A 361 -30.10 -23.97 -13.90
N LEU A 362 -31.19 -23.28 -14.29
CA LEU A 362 -31.94 -23.61 -15.51
C LEU A 362 -31.05 -23.57 -16.75
N ALA A 363 -30.22 -22.54 -16.86
CA ALA A 363 -29.25 -22.45 -17.95
C ALA A 363 -28.14 -23.50 -17.89
N THR A 364 -27.77 -24.07 -16.72
CA THR A 364 -26.86 -25.23 -16.70
C THR A 364 -27.38 -26.39 -17.54
N LEU A 365 -28.71 -26.52 -17.66
CA LEU A 365 -29.43 -27.52 -18.45
C LEU A 365 -29.70 -27.10 -19.93
N MET A 366 -29.44 -25.84 -20.28
CA MET A 366 -29.63 -25.28 -21.63
C MET A 366 -28.41 -25.45 -22.54
N GLY A 367 -28.65 -25.27 -23.84
CA GLY A 367 -27.61 -25.06 -24.84
C GLY A 367 -26.82 -23.76 -24.66
N ASN A 368 -25.58 -23.76 -25.17
CA ASN A 368 -24.78 -22.56 -25.31
C ASN A 368 -25.46 -21.59 -26.30
N CYS A 369 -25.34 -20.28 -26.09
CA CYS A 369 -25.69 -19.29 -27.10
C CYS A 369 -24.79 -19.49 -28.32
N VAL A 370 -25.40 -19.72 -29.48
CA VAL A 370 -24.74 -19.93 -30.76
C VAL A 370 -24.95 -18.70 -31.63
N TYR A 371 -23.85 -18.12 -32.10
CA TYR A 371 -23.88 -16.95 -32.96
C TYR A 371 -22.87 -17.08 -34.10
N GLU A 372 -23.19 -16.46 -35.21
CA GLU A 372 -22.27 -16.25 -36.32
C GLU A 372 -21.40 -15.03 -35.99
N LEU A 373 -20.08 -15.20 -36.04
CA LEU A 373 -19.14 -14.08 -36.06
C LEU A 373 -18.50 -14.04 -37.44
N ARG A 374 -18.82 -12.98 -38.20
CA ARG A 374 -18.25 -12.71 -39.51
C ARG A 374 -17.20 -11.64 -39.39
N THR A 375 -15.97 -11.97 -39.75
CA THR A 375 -14.81 -11.09 -39.68
C THR A 375 -14.22 -10.90 -41.07
N ILE A 376 -14.17 -9.64 -41.52
CA ILE A 376 -13.57 -9.22 -42.79
C ILE A 376 -12.23 -8.55 -42.46
N GLN A 377 -11.16 -9.00 -43.11
CA GLN A 377 -9.84 -8.36 -43.01
C GLN A 377 -9.53 -7.59 -44.30
N LEU A 378 -9.17 -6.34 -44.13
CA LEU A 378 -8.76 -5.42 -45.18
C LEU A 378 -7.24 -5.18 -45.08
N ASP A 379 -6.57 -5.01 -46.22
CA ASP A 379 -5.21 -4.49 -46.29
C ASP A 379 -5.20 -3.07 -46.84
N LEU A 380 -4.46 -2.19 -46.16
CA LEU A 380 -4.26 -0.80 -46.53
C LEU A 380 -2.75 -0.49 -46.48
N ALA A 381 -2.08 -0.63 -47.62
CA ALA A 381 -0.63 -0.51 -47.77
C ALA A 381 0.17 -1.39 -46.77
N GLY A 382 -0.18 -2.67 -46.66
CA GLY A 382 0.47 -3.65 -45.78
C GLY A 382 0.05 -3.57 -44.30
N GLU A 383 -0.83 -2.63 -43.94
CA GLU A 383 -1.45 -2.60 -42.61
C GLU A 383 -2.81 -3.27 -42.65
N ARG A 384 -3.05 -4.20 -41.72
CA ARG A 384 -4.29 -4.97 -41.64
C ARG A 384 -5.34 -4.26 -40.79
N PHE A 385 -6.56 -4.17 -41.30
CA PHE A 385 -7.73 -3.67 -40.59
C PHE A 385 -8.83 -4.73 -40.53
N THR A 386 -9.68 -4.66 -39.51
CA THR A 386 -10.66 -5.70 -39.18
C THR A 386 -12.04 -5.10 -38.97
N LEU A 387 -13.02 -5.62 -39.69
CA LEU A 387 -14.46 -5.41 -39.47
C LEU A 387 -15.08 -6.69 -38.93
N THR A 388 -16.08 -6.58 -38.05
CA THR A 388 -16.71 -7.75 -37.41
C THR A 388 -18.18 -7.51 -37.13
N SER A 389 -19.05 -8.35 -37.70
CA SER A 389 -20.47 -8.47 -37.31
C SER A 389 -20.67 -9.72 -36.46
N SER A 390 -21.60 -9.63 -35.49
CA SER A 390 -22.13 -10.75 -34.74
C SER A 390 -23.64 -10.87 -34.99
N ARG A 391 -24.09 -12.05 -35.41
CA ARG A 391 -25.50 -12.37 -35.67
C ARG A 391 -25.93 -13.59 -34.84
N PRO A 392 -26.87 -13.46 -33.89
CA PRO A 392 -27.34 -14.61 -33.11
C PRO A 392 -28.06 -15.63 -34.00
N ILE A 393 -27.83 -16.92 -33.75
CA ILE A 393 -28.48 -18.05 -34.45
C ILE A 393 -29.43 -18.78 -33.49
N ASP A 394 -28.95 -19.10 -32.29
CA ASP A 394 -29.71 -19.71 -31.19
C ASP A 394 -29.29 -18.97 -29.92
N PRO A 395 -30.21 -18.28 -29.21
CA PRO A 395 -29.86 -17.59 -27.99
C PRO A 395 -29.39 -18.55 -26.89
N GLY A 396 -29.83 -19.82 -26.89
CA GLY A 396 -29.54 -20.77 -25.83
C GLY A 396 -29.78 -20.15 -24.46
N PHE A 397 -28.82 -20.27 -23.55
CA PHE A 397 -28.87 -19.64 -22.23
C PHE A 397 -29.15 -18.12 -22.23
N THR A 398 -28.86 -17.35 -23.30
CA THR A 398 -29.14 -15.91 -23.32
C THR A 398 -30.60 -15.56 -23.57
N GLU A 399 -31.45 -16.55 -23.92
CA GLU A 399 -32.92 -16.38 -23.92
C GLU A 399 -33.39 -15.88 -22.55
N VAL A 400 -32.84 -16.50 -21.51
CA VAL A 400 -33.09 -16.17 -20.10
C VAL A 400 -32.03 -15.21 -19.54
N PHE A 401 -30.79 -15.25 -20.02
CA PHE A 401 -29.74 -14.29 -19.63
C PHE A 401 -29.72 -13.04 -20.51
N THR A 402 -30.66 -12.12 -20.28
CA THR A 402 -30.85 -10.90 -21.09
C THR A 402 -29.61 -10.01 -21.17
N TRP A 403 -28.95 -9.73 -20.04
CA TRP A 403 -27.72 -8.93 -20.00
C TRP A 403 -26.47 -9.63 -20.57
N GLN A 404 -26.61 -10.87 -21.05
CA GLN A 404 -25.57 -11.58 -21.79
C GLN A 404 -25.95 -11.85 -23.26
N GLN A 405 -27.09 -11.37 -23.75
CA GLN A 405 -27.50 -11.57 -25.14
C GLN A 405 -26.45 -11.05 -26.13
N VAL A 406 -26.29 -11.79 -27.24
CA VAL A 406 -25.51 -11.35 -28.38
C VAL A 406 -26.44 -10.54 -29.27
N THR A 407 -26.40 -9.21 -29.12
CA THR A 407 -27.09 -8.29 -30.02
C THR A 407 -26.62 -8.52 -31.46
N ALA A 408 -27.53 -8.36 -32.42
CA ALA A 408 -27.18 -8.31 -33.82
C ALA A 408 -26.46 -6.98 -34.10
N ASN A 409 -25.16 -7.03 -34.38
CA ASN A 409 -24.36 -5.86 -34.74
C ASN A 409 -24.34 -5.69 -36.28
N ASP A 410 -25.49 -5.86 -36.91
CA ASP A 410 -25.60 -6.12 -38.36
C ASP A 410 -25.72 -4.85 -39.22
N ASP A 411 -25.69 -3.67 -38.60
CA ASP A 411 -25.57 -2.41 -39.31
C ASP A 411 -24.23 -2.35 -40.07
N SER A 412 -24.33 -2.31 -41.41
CA SER A 412 -23.31 -1.92 -42.41
C SER A 412 -22.40 -2.96 -43.09
N LEU A 413 -22.30 -4.24 -42.67
CA LEU A 413 -21.45 -5.19 -43.43
C LEU A 413 -22.15 -5.74 -44.70
N PRO A 414 -21.56 -5.63 -45.91
CA PRO A 414 -22.20 -6.11 -47.14
C PRO A 414 -22.47 -7.62 -47.14
N ALA A 415 -23.60 -8.06 -47.68
CA ALA A 415 -23.98 -9.48 -47.69
C ALA A 415 -22.94 -10.35 -48.42
N THR A 416 -22.60 -10.01 -49.67
CA THR A 416 -21.55 -10.66 -50.47
C THR A 416 -20.26 -9.86 -50.43
N VAL A 417 -19.14 -10.53 -50.11
CA VAL A 417 -17.78 -9.96 -50.09
C VAL A 417 -16.80 -11.07 -50.43
N ASN A 418 -15.90 -10.84 -51.39
CA ASN A 418 -14.88 -11.79 -51.84
C ASN A 418 -13.47 -11.35 -51.44
N VAL A 419 -12.53 -12.29 -51.41
CA VAL A 419 -11.11 -11.97 -51.30
C VAL A 419 -10.63 -11.42 -52.65
N GLY A 420 -10.03 -10.22 -52.62
CA GLY A 420 -9.63 -9.45 -53.80
C GLY A 420 -10.43 -8.17 -54.04
N ASP A 421 -11.64 -8.04 -53.46
CA ASP A 421 -12.50 -6.86 -53.62
C ASP A 421 -11.74 -5.57 -53.21
N GLN A 422 -11.86 -4.51 -54.02
CA GLN A 422 -11.38 -3.16 -53.69
C GLN A 422 -12.50 -2.39 -53.00
N TRP A 423 -12.22 -1.78 -51.85
CA TRP A 423 -13.18 -0.95 -51.11
C TRP A 423 -12.62 0.46 -50.98
N ASN A 424 -13.47 1.48 -51.14
CA ASN A 424 -13.05 2.88 -51.10
C ASN A 424 -12.71 3.30 -49.67
N VAL A 425 -11.60 4.01 -49.49
CA VAL A 425 -11.20 4.61 -48.22
C VAL A 425 -11.72 6.05 -48.19
N VAL A 426 -12.71 6.29 -47.33
CA VAL A 426 -13.35 7.60 -47.14
C VAL A 426 -12.47 8.50 -46.27
N ASP A 427 -11.90 7.97 -45.19
CA ASP A 427 -10.87 8.62 -44.38
C ASP A 427 -10.03 7.59 -43.61
N LEU A 428 -8.89 8.03 -43.10
CA LEU A 428 -8.10 7.32 -42.10
C LEU A 428 -7.98 8.21 -40.86
N LEU A 429 -8.75 7.87 -39.83
CA LEU A 429 -8.77 8.56 -38.54
C LEU A 429 -7.51 8.19 -37.75
N MET A 430 -6.94 9.18 -37.06
CA MET A 430 -5.91 9.01 -36.04
C MET A 430 -6.53 9.35 -34.68
N ASP A 431 -6.47 8.41 -33.74
CA ASP A 431 -6.85 8.64 -32.36
C ASP A 431 -5.60 8.56 -31.48
N GLN A 432 -5.39 9.60 -30.65
CA GLN A 432 -4.40 9.56 -29.58
C GLN A 432 -5.12 9.25 -28.27
N GLY A 433 -4.72 8.17 -27.61
CA GLY A 433 -5.16 7.81 -26.28
C GLY A 433 -4.04 7.91 -25.25
N GLN A 434 -4.36 7.59 -24.01
CA GLN A 434 -3.40 7.44 -22.92
C GLN A 434 -3.86 6.28 -22.04
N THR A 435 -2.93 5.44 -21.57
CA THR A 435 -3.28 4.31 -20.71
C THR A 435 -3.81 4.81 -19.37
N SER A 436 -4.90 4.21 -18.88
CA SER A 436 -5.46 4.50 -17.56
C SER A 436 -4.89 3.57 -16.49
N PRO A 437 -4.77 4.02 -15.22
CA PRO A 437 -4.49 3.10 -14.11
C PRO A 437 -5.62 2.07 -13.96
N PRO A 438 -5.39 0.96 -13.22
CA PRO A 438 -6.49 0.13 -12.75
C PRO A 438 -7.40 0.93 -11.79
N ASP A 439 -8.53 0.33 -11.41
CA ASP A 439 -9.47 0.93 -10.47
C ASP A 439 -9.53 0.10 -9.16
N HIS A 440 -10.09 0.65 -8.09
CA HIS A 440 -10.20 -0.02 -6.79
C HIS A 440 -10.90 -1.38 -6.90
N LEU A 441 -10.42 -2.38 -6.16
CA LEU A 441 -11.01 -3.73 -6.17
C LEU A 441 -12.51 -3.68 -5.86
N THR A 442 -13.32 -4.29 -6.71
CA THR A 442 -14.66 -4.75 -6.30
C THR A 442 -14.54 -5.89 -5.28
N GLU A 443 -15.62 -6.13 -4.52
CA GLU A 443 -15.72 -7.30 -3.64
C GLU A 443 -15.47 -8.61 -4.42
N THR A 444 -15.95 -8.71 -5.67
CA THR A 444 -15.75 -9.89 -6.53
C THR A 444 -14.29 -10.09 -6.94
N GLU A 445 -13.56 -9.02 -7.28
CA GLU A 445 -12.11 -9.11 -7.52
C GLU A 445 -11.36 -9.53 -6.24
N LEU A 446 -11.75 -9.01 -5.07
CA LEU A 446 -11.13 -9.38 -3.79
C LEU A 446 -11.40 -10.85 -3.43
N ILE A 447 -12.62 -11.35 -3.60
CA ILE A 447 -12.96 -12.77 -3.44
C ILE A 447 -12.06 -13.62 -4.35
N THR A 448 -11.96 -13.26 -5.64
CA THR A 448 -11.14 -13.98 -6.63
C THR A 448 -9.63 -13.96 -6.27
N LEU A 449 -9.14 -12.91 -5.61
CA LEU A 449 -7.76 -12.85 -5.11
C LEU A 449 -7.56 -13.72 -3.86
N MET A 450 -8.51 -13.69 -2.93
CA MET A 450 -8.47 -14.53 -1.73
C MET A 450 -8.54 -16.02 -2.07
N GLU A 451 -9.44 -16.42 -2.97
CA GLU A 451 -9.50 -17.78 -3.53
C GLU A 451 -8.18 -18.17 -4.21
N ARG A 452 -7.61 -17.30 -5.05
CA ARG A 452 -6.36 -17.56 -5.80
C ARG A 452 -5.15 -17.77 -4.89
N HIS A 453 -5.04 -17.02 -3.79
CA HIS A 453 -3.96 -17.19 -2.82
C HIS A 453 -4.29 -18.22 -1.73
N GLY A 454 -5.48 -18.82 -1.75
CA GLY A 454 -5.90 -19.83 -0.77
C GLY A 454 -6.01 -19.27 0.65
N ILE A 455 -6.67 -18.13 0.82
CA ILE A 455 -6.97 -17.54 2.14
C ILE A 455 -8.47 -17.30 2.34
N GLY A 456 -8.97 -17.55 3.55
CA GLY A 456 -10.38 -17.50 3.86
C GLY A 456 -11.15 -18.75 3.38
N THR A 457 -10.53 -19.94 3.40
CA THR A 457 -11.21 -21.21 3.06
C THR A 457 -12.47 -21.45 3.89
N ASP A 458 -13.23 -22.49 3.54
CA ASP A 458 -14.38 -22.95 4.32
C ASP A 458 -15.45 -21.85 4.51
N ALA A 459 -15.79 -21.20 3.39
CA ALA A 459 -16.74 -20.09 3.30
C ALA A 459 -16.46 -18.86 4.20
N SER A 460 -15.23 -18.70 4.72
CA SER A 460 -14.90 -17.60 5.63
C SER A 460 -14.54 -16.26 4.96
N ILE A 461 -14.30 -16.24 3.64
CA ILE A 461 -14.05 -15.02 2.83
C ILE A 461 -15.00 -13.84 3.19
N PRO A 462 -16.34 -14.00 3.23
CA PRO A 462 -17.25 -12.88 3.50
C PRO A 462 -17.08 -12.29 4.90
N VAL A 463 -16.68 -13.11 5.88
CA VAL A 463 -16.39 -12.65 7.25
C VAL A 463 -15.17 -11.75 7.27
N HIS A 464 -14.09 -12.14 6.58
CA HIS A 464 -12.86 -11.34 6.51
C HIS A 464 -13.03 -10.03 5.73
N ILE A 465 -13.78 -10.03 4.63
CA ILE A 465 -14.15 -8.81 3.89
C ILE A 465 -15.03 -7.90 4.76
N ASN A 466 -16.07 -8.44 5.39
CA ASN A 466 -16.92 -7.68 6.32
C ASN A 466 -16.10 -7.08 7.48
N ASN A 467 -15.11 -7.80 8.03
CA ASN A 467 -14.29 -7.30 9.13
C ASN A 467 -13.45 -6.07 8.73
N ILE A 468 -12.86 -6.02 7.53
CA ILE A 468 -12.11 -4.82 7.08
C ILE A 468 -13.03 -3.61 6.82
N CYS A 469 -14.29 -3.85 6.42
CA CYS A 469 -15.32 -2.82 6.32
C CYS A 469 -15.76 -2.32 7.71
N GLN A 470 -16.12 -3.22 8.63
CA GLN A 470 -16.58 -2.86 9.98
C GLN A 470 -15.50 -2.15 10.82
N ARG A 471 -14.22 -2.44 10.59
CA ARG A 471 -13.09 -1.73 11.22
C ARG A 471 -12.74 -0.40 10.54
N ASN A 472 -13.48 0.01 9.50
CA ASN A 472 -13.24 1.22 8.71
C ASN A 472 -11.82 1.28 8.10
N TYR A 473 -11.29 0.14 7.64
CA TYR A 473 -10.02 0.06 6.91
C TYR A 473 -10.22 0.19 5.39
N VAL A 474 -11.40 -0.19 4.91
CA VAL A 474 -11.94 0.16 3.59
C VAL A 474 -13.34 0.75 3.74
N THR A 475 -13.71 1.67 2.85
CA THR A 475 -15.10 2.08 2.64
C THR A 475 -15.62 1.48 1.33
N VAL A 476 -16.91 1.17 1.28
CA VAL A 476 -17.58 0.66 0.07
C VAL A 476 -18.16 1.85 -0.70
N GLN A 477 -17.73 2.07 -1.94
CA GLN A 477 -18.31 3.10 -2.80
C GLN A 477 -19.68 2.62 -3.32
N GLU A 478 -20.75 3.30 -2.91
CA GLU A 478 -22.14 2.85 -3.11
C GLU A 478 -22.52 2.60 -4.57
N SER A 479 -22.03 3.44 -5.50
CA SER A 479 -22.34 3.36 -6.93
C SER A 479 -21.61 2.25 -7.70
N SER A 480 -20.56 1.67 -7.12
CA SER A 480 -19.62 0.76 -7.82
C SER A 480 -19.28 -0.52 -7.07
N ARG A 481 -19.67 -0.64 -5.78
CA ARG A 481 -19.24 -1.71 -4.84
C ARG A 481 -17.72 -1.90 -4.77
N ARG A 482 -16.95 -0.84 -5.03
CA ARG A 482 -15.49 -0.85 -4.88
C ARG A 482 -15.06 -0.58 -3.44
N LEU A 483 -13.96 -1.23 -3.05
CA LEU A 483 -13.33 -1.16 -1.73
C LEU A 483 -12.19 -0.13 -1.76
N VAL A 484 -12.43 1.04 -1.16
CA VAL A 484 -11.50 2.15 -1.12
C VAL A 484 -10.76 2.15 0.23
N PRO A 485 -9.43 1.90 0.28
CA PRO A 485 -8.68 1.94 1.54
C PRO A 485 -8.74 3.30 2.21
N THR A 486 -9.06 3.31 3.51
CA THR A 486 -8.98 4.52 4.33
C THR A 486 -7.53 4.83 4.69
N GLN A 487 -7.25 6.06 5.12
CA GLN A 487 -5.89 6.42 5.57
C GLN A 487 -5.38 5.47 6.66
N LEU A 488 -6.23 5.08 7.61
CA LEU A 488 -5.88 4.10 8.64
C LEU A 488 -5.54 2.73 8.05
N GLY A 489 -6.35 2.23 7.10
CA GLY A 489 -6.07 0.95 6.44
C GLY A 489 -4.74 0.94 5.68
N VAL A 490 -4.45 2.01 4.94
CA VAL A 490 -3.18 2.18 4.20
C VAL A 490 -1.98 2.21 5.16
N ILE A 491 -2.04 3.02 6.22
CA ILE A 491 -0.92 3.19 7.16
C ILE A 491 -0.67 1.90 7.96
N LEU A 492 -1.73 1.16 8.32
CA LEU A 492 -1.59 -0.15 8.96
C LEU A 492 -0.84 -1.11 8.02
N VAL A 493 -1.29 -1.29 6.78
CA VAL A 493 -0.62 -2.16 5.80
C VAL A 493 0.83 -1.72 5.54
N HIS A 494 1.08 -0.44 5.30
CA HIS A 494 2.43 0.09 5.07
C HIS A 494 3.32 -0.05 6.31
N GLY A 495 2.75 0.09 7.50
CA GLY A 495 3.45 -0.08 8.78
C GLY A 495 3.83 -1.53 9.04
N TYR A 496 2.90 -2.48 8.83
CA TYR A 496 3.20 -3.91 8.90
C TYR A 496 4.26 -4.28 7.85
N TRP A 497 4.05 -3.93 6.58
CA TRP A 497 4.97 -4.27 5.48
C TRP A 497 6.39 -3.76 5.69
N LYS A 498 6.54 -2.53 6.19
CA LYS A 498 7.83 -1.89 6.46
C LYS A 498 8.57 -2.51 7.66
N ILE A 499 7.88 -3.28 8.50
CA ILE A 499 8.46 -4.07 9.58
C ILE A 499 8.73 -5.49 9.07
N ASP A 500 7.68 -6.20 8.67
CA ASP A 500 7.66 -7.59 8.23
C ASP A 500 6.54 -7.80 7.19
N CYS A 501 6.91 -7.91 5.91
CA CYS A 501 5.99 -8.11 4.79
C CYS A 501 5.08 -9.34 4.96
N GLN A 502 5.56 -10.40 5.62
CA GLN A 502 4.81 -11.64 5.83
C GLN A 502 3.61 -11.49 6.79
N LEU A 503 3.47 -10.34 7.46
CA LEU A 503 2.25 -9.99 8.23
C LEU A 503 1.11 -9.47 7.33
N VAL A 504 1.40 -9.20 6.05
CA VAL A 504 0.49 -8.68 5.01
C VAL A 504 0.40 -9.62 3.81
N GLU A 505 1.49 -10.29 3.44
CA GLU A 505 1.50 -11.27 2.34
C GLU A 505 0.58 -12.46 2.66
N ALA A 506 -0.22 -12.88 1.68
CA ALA A 506 -1.24 -13.92 1.85
C ALA A 506 -0.63 -15.30 2.05
N GLU A 507 0.59 -15.50 1.56
CA GLU A 507 1.38 -16.73 1.55
C GLU A 507 1.53 -17.33 2.96
N MET A 508 1.72 -16.50 3.98
CA MET A 508 1.81 -16.97 5.37
C MET A 508 0.47 -17.53 5.87
N ARG A 509 -0.66 -16.90 5.52
CA ARG A 509 -1.99 -17.37 5.90
C ARG A 509 -2.42 -18.60 5.11
N SER A 510 -2.07 -18.64 3.81
CA SER A 510 -2.29 -19.79 2.93
C SER A 510 -1.62 -21.05 3.47
N ALA A 511 -0.37 -20.93 3.93
CA ALA A 511 0.34 -22.03 4.59
C ALA A 511 -0.37 -22.52 5.88
N ILE A 512 -1.00 -21.61 6.66
CA ILE A 512 -1.76 -21.98 7.86
C ILE A 512 -3.06 -22.70 7.50
N GLU A 513 -3.82 -22.22 6.51
CA GLU A 513 -5.08 -22.86 6.11
C GLU A 513 -4.85 -24.23 5.46
N HIS A 514 -3.79 -24.40 4.66
CA HIS A 514 -3.35 -25.72 4.22
C HIS A 514 -2.93 -26.63 5.38
N GLN A 515 -2.19 -26.10 6.37
CA GLN A 515 -1.84 -26.87 7.58
C GLN A 515 -3.09 -27.31 8.38
N LEU A 516 -4.09 -26.44 8.54
CA LEU A 516 -5.37 -26.78 9.17
C LEU A 516 -6.14 -27.86 8.38
N MET A 517 -6.04 -27.88 7.05
CA MET A 517 -6.57 -28.98 6.22
C MET A 517 -5.88 -30.32 6.52
N LEU A 518 -4.55 -30.33 6.70
CA LEU A 518 -3.82 -31.54 7.10
C LEU A 518 -4.23 -32.07 8.49
N ILE A 519 -4.70 -31.21 9.41
CA ILE A 519 -5.37 -31.67 10.65
C ILE A 519 -6.69 -32.35 10.33
N ALA A 520 -7.55 -31.71 9.52
CA ALA A 520 -8.88 -32.23 9.18
C ALA A 520 -8.81 -33.62 8.50
N ASP A 521 -7.79 -33.83 7.67
CA ASP A 521 -7.51 -35.10 6.96
C ASP A 521 -6.77 -36.14 7.84
N GLY A 522 -6.38 -35.79 9.07
CA GLY A 522 -5.62 -36.67 9.97
C GLY A 522 -4.15 -36.87 9.61
N GLN A 523 -3.61 -36.06 8.70
CA GLN A 523 -2.23 -36.12 8.21
C GLN A 523 -1.24 -35.37 9.12
N ALA A 524 -1.72 -34.52 10.04
CA ALA A 524 -0.89 -33.74 10.96
C ALA A 524 -1.36 -33.80 12.43
N ASN A 525 -0.42 -33.64 13.37
CA ASN A 525 -0.73 -33.54 14.79
C ASN A 525 -1.17 -32.11 15.17
N PRO A 526 -2.39 -31.92 15.74
CA PRO A 526 -2.90 -30.58 16.06
C PRO A 526 -2.08 -29.81 17.09
N ALA A 527 -1.54 -30.48 18.11
CA ALA A 527 -0.78 -29.82 19.17
C ALA A 527 0.56 -29.31 18.65
N THR A 528 1.35 -30.18 18.01
CA THR A 528 2.65 -29.82 17.43
C THR A 528 2.52 -28.75 16.35
N MET A 529 1.46 -28.80 15.53
CA MET A 529 1.18 -27.78 14.52
C MET A 529 0.81 -26.43 15.14
N LYS A 530 -0.08 -26.42 16.15
CA LYS A 530 -0.44 -25.21 16.88
C LYS A 530 0.79 -24.58 17.54
N GLU A 531 1.60 -25.37 18.23
CA GLU A 531 2.86 -24.93 18.84
C GLU A 531 3.77 -24.32 17.79
N HIS A 532 4.02 -25.00 16.66
CA HIS A 532 4.85 -24.50 15.56
C HIS A 532 4.39 -23.14 15.02
N ILE A 533 3.09 -22.97 14.74
CA ILE A 533 2.54 -21.71 14.22
C ILE A 533 2.65 -20.60 15.28
N LEU A 534 2.31 -20.88 16.54
CA LEU A 534 2.43 -19.91 17.62
C LEU A 534 3.88 -19.49 17.84
N ASP A 535 4.84 -20.42 17.78
CA ASP A 535 6.27 -20.13 17.91
C ASP A 535 6.79 -19.16 16.84
N ILE A 536 6.26 -19.27 15.60
CA ILE A 536 6.58 -18.34 14.50
C ILE A 536 5.96 -16.96 14.79
N PHE A 537 4.67 -16.89 15.17
CA PHE A 537 4.03 -15.61 15.46
C PHE A 537 4.55 -14.93 16.73
N THR A 538 5.01 -15.67 17.75
CA THR A 538 5.70 -15.11 18.92
C THR A 538 7.00 -14.42 18.50
N LYS A 539 7.81 -15.06 17.64
CA LYS A 539 9.04 -14.47 17.10
C LYS A 539 8.75 -13.24 16.24
N LYS A 540 7.75 -13.30 15.35
CA LYS A 540 7.30 -12.12 14.57
C LYS A 540 6.74 -11.01 15.46
N PHE A 541 6.02 -11.33 16.53
CA PHE A 541 5.50 -10.35 17.48
C PHE A 541 6.61 -9.63 18.23
N HIS A 542 7.61 -10.33 18.76
CA HIS A 542 8.75 -9.67 19.40
C HIS A 542 9.49 -8.74 18.43
N TYR A 543 9.78 -9.22 17.21
CA TYR A 543 10.39 -8.40 16.16
C TYR A 543 9.52 -7.19 15.77
N PHE A 544 8.19 -7.33 15.74
CA PHE A 544 7.26 -6.23 15.52
C PHE A 544 7.26 -5.20 16.66
N VAL A 545 7.31 -5.65 17.92
CA VAL A 545 7.41 -4.78 19.10
C VAL A 545 8.73 -3.99 19.10
N GLU A 546 9.85 -4.64 18.77
CA GLU A 546 11.16 -3.99 18.66
C GLU A 546 11.19 -2.92 17.55
N ASN A 547 10.53 -3.18 16.42
CA ASN A 547 10.55 -2.33 15.23
C ASN A 547 9.32 -1.42 15.07
N VAL A 548 8.43 -1.36 16.07
CA VAL A 548 7.17 -0.59 16.04
C VAL A 548 7.39 0.90 15.67
N ALA A 549 8.56 1.45 16.00
CA ALA A 549 8.97 2.81 15.62
C ALA A 549 8.93 3.09 14.09
N LEU A 550 9.04 2.06 13.25
CA LEU A 550 8.93 2.17 11.79
C LEU A 550 7.49 2.47 11.32
N MET A 551 6.50 1.87 11.99
CA MET A 551 5.06 2.15 11.82
C MET A 551 4.70 3.46 12.52
N ASP A 552 5.23 3.71 13.72
CA ASP A 552 5.01 4.93 14.51
C ASP A 552 5.32 6.21 13.73
N ALA A 553 6.40 6.19 12.94
CA ALA A 553 6.74 7.30 12.05
C ALA A 553 5.66 7.58 10.99
N LEU A 554 5.02 6.54 10.42
CA LEU A 554 3.97 6.70 9.41
C LEU A 554 2.67 7.25 10.01
N PHE A 555 2.31 6.79 11.22
CA PHE A 555 1.22 7.37 11.99
C PHE A 555 1.51 8.83 12.35
N GLU A 556 2.72 9.15 12.82
CA GLU A 556 3.11 10.51 13.17
C GLU A 556 3.08 11.47 11.98
N ASP A 557 3.54 11.01 10.81
CA ASP A 557 3.60 11.82 9.60
C ASP A 557 2.24 12.02 8.90
N THR A 558 1.19 11.26 9.30
CA THR A 558 -0.15 11.37 8.70
C THR A 558 -1.23 11.88 9.66
N PHE A 559 -1.17 11.52 10.95
CA PHE A 559 -2.26 11.78 11.91
C PHE A 559 -1.97 12.87 12.94
N GLN A 560 -0.75 13.43 13.01
CA GLN A 560 -0.58 14.74 13.63
C GLN A 560 -1.33 15.81 12.80
N THR A 561 -1.77 16.90 13.45
CA THR A 561 -2.44 18.05 12.82
C THR A 561 -1.45 18.92 12.01
N LEU A 562 -0.84 18.29 11.00
CA LEU A 562 0.15 18.83 10.06
C LEU A 562 -0.50 19.62 8.91
N ALA A 563 -1.81 19.46 8.72
CA ALA A 563 -2.58 20.17 7.71
C ALA A 563 -2.45 21.70 7.87
N ASP A 564 -2.53 22.21 9.09
CA ASP A 564 -2.61 23.66 9.36
C ASP A 564 -1.35 24.26 10.00
N SER A 565 -0.52 23.43 10.66
CA SER A 565 0.60 23.89 11.51
C SER A 565 1.90 24.25 10.77
N GLY A 566 1.96 24.09 9.44
CA GLY A 566 3.18 24.31 8.64
C GLY A 566 3.06 25.41 7.57
N LYS A 567 4.15 26.17 7.36
CA LYS A 567 4.24 27.23 6.33
C LYS A 567 4.83 26.68 5.03
N PRO A 568 4.31 27.04 3.83
CA PRO A 568 4.93 26.67 2.54
C PRO A 568 6.41 27.08 2.49
N PHE A 569 7.27 26.19 1.99
CA PHE A 569 8.72 26.36 2.13
C PHE A 569 9.57 25.96 0.91
N SER A 570 9.35 24.77 0.33
CA SER A 570 10.13 24.24 -0.82
C SER A 570 9.27 23.30 -1.66
N ARG A 571 9.52 23.16 -2.98
CA ARG A 571 8.70 22.29 -3.84
C ARG A 571 9.13 20.82 -3.76
N CYS A 572 8.14 19.93 -3.73
CA CYS A 572 8.33 18.48 -3.83
C CYS A 572 8.73 18.09 -5.26
N GLY A 573 9.77 17.28 -5.44
CA GLY A 573 10.19 16.83 -6.78
C GLY A 573 9.15 15.99 -7.51
N ARG A 574 8.35 15.20 -6.77
CA ARG A 574 7.31 14.31 -7.32
C ARG A 574 6.13 15.09 -7.92
N CYS A 575 5.47 15.96 -7.15
CA CYS A 575 4.24 16.65 -7.57
C CYS A 575 4.41 18.14 -7.91
N ARG A 576 5.62 18.70 -7.75
CA ARG A 576 5.99 20.11 -7.97
C ARG A 576 5.24 21.15 -7.11
N ARG A 577 4.31 20.73 -6.24
CA ARG A 577 3.62 21.59 -5.26
C ARG A 577 4.52 21.88 -4.05
N TYR A 578 4.22 22.97 -3.34
CA TYR A 578 4.93 23.34 -2.12
C TYR A 578 4.70 22.35 -0.98
N MET A 579 5.80 21.97 -0.33
CA MET A 579 5.83 21.31 0.95
C MET A 579 5.80 22.36 2.07
N LYS A 580 5.09 22.05 3.15
CA LYS A 580 5.03 22.85 4.37
C LYS A 580 6.19 22.47 5.29
N ILE A 581 6.94 23.45 5.81
CA ILE A 581 7.92 23.19 6.88
C ILE A 581 7.21 23.16 8.23
N VAL A 582 7.54 22.16 9.04
CA VAL A 582 7.05 21.96 10.40
C VAL A 582 8.25 21.96 11.33
N LEU A 583 8.22 22.86 12.32
CA LEU A 583 9.34 23.12 13.24
C LEU A 583 9.01 22.75 14.70
N GLN A 584 7.75 22.38 14.98
CA GLN A 584 7.34 21.78 16.24
C GLN A 584 7.71 20.29 16.26
N GLY A 585 8.14 19.76 17.40
CA GLY A 585 8.55 18.36 17.52
C GLY A 585 9.75 17.99 16.62
N LYS A 586 9.62 16.90 15.87
CA LYS A 586 10.61 16.48 14.86
C LYS A 586 10.54 17.44 13.67
N LYS A 587 11.61 18.21 13.41
CA LYS A 587 11.68 19.16 12.29
C LYS A 587 11.57 18.40 10.96
N ARG A 588 10.62 18.77 10.10
CA ARG A 588 10.30 18.04 8.85
C ARG A 588 9.68 18.92 7.77
N LEU A 589 9.62 18.40 6.54
CA LEU A 589 8.86 18.94 5.41
C LEU A 589 7.72 17.99 5.05
N TYR A 590 6.48 18.48 5.04
CA TYR A 590 5.28 17.71 4.68
C TYR A 590 4.72 18.13 3.32
N CYS A 591 4.52 17.19 2.42
CA CYS A 591 3.92 17.41 1.10
C CYS A 591 2.45 16.99 1.10
N ALA A 592 1.54 17.95 1.33
CA ALA A 592 0.09 17.70 1.40
C ALA A 592 -0.50 17.02 0.14
N THR A 593 0.06 17.28 -1.05
CA THR A 593 -0.39 16.65 -2.31
C THR A 593 0.09 15.21 -2.48
N CYS A 594 1.22 14.83 -1.88
CA CYS A 594 1.72 13.44 -1.92
C CYS A 594 1.40 12.63 -0.66
N GLN A 595 0.96 13.29 0.42
CA GLN A 595 0.86 12.71 1.77
C GLN A 595 2.19 12.04 2.20
N LEU A 596 3.31 12.73 1.92
CA LEU A 596 4.67 12.27 2.23
C LEU A 596 5.42 13.31 3.05
N THR A 597 6.24 12.82 3.98
CA THR A 597 7.08 13.63 4.87
C THR A 597 8.56 13.33 4.67
N TYR A 598 9.39 14.35 4.82
CA TYR A 598 10.85 14.26 4.76
C TYR A 598 11.46 14.88 6.04
N PRO A 599 12.19 14.11 6.87
CA PRO A 599 12.86 14.66 8.05
C PRO A 599 13.91 15.71 7.70
N LEU A 600 14.18 16.62 8.65
CA LEU A 600 15.24 17.63 8.57
C LEU A 600 16.25 17.46 9.72
N PRO A 601 17.50 17.95 9.56
CA PRO A 601 18.53 17.90 10.60
C PRO A 601 18.08 18.37 11.99
N ARG A 602 18.37 17.54 13.00
CA ARG A 602 17.92 17.71 14.39
C ARG A 602 18.85 18.65 15.16
N GLY A 603 18.27 19.56 15.94
CA GLY A 603 19.02 20.48 16.83
C GLY A 603 18.31 21.82 17.04
N SER A 604 18.34 22.34 18.27
CA SER A 604 17.65 23.60 18.63
C SER A 604 18.22 24.81 17.87
N THR A 605 19.53 24.88 17.69
CA THR A 605 20.25 25.98 17.02
C THR A 605 20.32 25.87 15.49
N ILE A 606 19.64 24.89 14.88
CA ILE A 606 19.56 24.75 13.41
C ILE A 606 18.32 25.48 12.88
N SER A 607 18.53 26.39 11.93
CA SER A 607 17.48 27.03 11.15
C SER A 607 17.61 26.68 9.66
N PHE A 608 16.54 26.89 8.90
CA PHE A 608 16.46 26.53 7.49
C PHE A 608 16.04 27.72 6.65
N ARG A 609 16.56 27.80 5.43
CA ARG A 609 16.08 28.68 4.35
C ARG A 609 15.96 27.90 3.05
N PRO A 610 14.99 28.18 2.17
CA PRO A 610 14.96 27.59 0.84
C PRO A 610 16.15 28.09 0.00
N LEU A 611 16.66 27.24 -0.89
CA LEU A 611 17.55 27.65 -1.98
C LEU A 611 16.71 27.77 -3.25
N ASN A 612 16.17 28.97 -3.48
CA ASN A 612 15.40 29.24 -4.69
C ASN A 612 16.22 28.87 -5.93
N ASP A 613 15.56 28.20 -6.87
CA ASP A 613 16.07 27.72 -8.16
C ASP A 613 17.23 26.69 -8.11
N ALA A 614 17.72 26.33 -6.92
CA ALA A 614 18.59 25.18 -6.72
C ALA A 614 17.78 23.90 -6.56
N LYS A 615 17.92 22.97 -7.50
CA LYS A 615 17.26 21.65 -7.48
C LYS A 615 18.26 20.51 -7.38
N CYS A 616 17.84 19.40 -6.80
CA CYS A 616 18.59 18.16 -6.87
C CYS A 616 18.50 17.57 -8.30
N PRO A 617 19.62 17.24 -8.97
CA PRO A 617 19.60 16.68 -10.33
C PRO A 617 19.11 15.22 -10.38
N LEU A 618 19.02 14.53 -9.24
CA LEU A 618 18.60 13.12 -9.15
C LEU A 618 17.08 12.94 -9.03
N ASP A 619 16.43 13.82 -8.26
CA ASP A 619 15.04 13.63 -7.80
C ASP A 619 14.13 14.85 -8.04
N GLY A 620 14.70 15.97 -8.51
CA GLY A 620 13.96 17.20 -8.86
C GLY A 620 13.43 18.02 -7.68
N PHE A 621 13.71 17.65 -6.43
CA PHE A 621 13.32 18.46 -5.26
C PHE A 621 14.09 19.79 -5.21
N ASP A 622 13.42 20.85 -4.76
CA ASP A 622 14.11 22.09 -4.38
C ASP A 622 15.03 21.81 -3.17
N LEU A 623 16.23 22.37 -3.19
CA LEU A 623 17.19 22.21 -2.10
C LEU A 623 16.87 23.16 -0.93
N VAL A 624 17.17 22.69 0.28
CA VAL A 624 17.08 23.48 1.52
C VAL A 624 18.50 23.75 2.02
N TYR A 625 18.73 24.95 2.56
CA TYR A 625 19.98 25.27 3.22
C TYR A 625 19.80 25.27 4.73
N CYS A 626 20.65 24.50 5.41
CA CYS A 626 20.68 24.32 6.85
C CYS A 626 21.76 25.24 7.43
N VAL A 627 21.35 26.22 8.24
CA VAL A 627 22.24 27.11 9.00
C VAL A 627 22.41 26.50 10.38
N ASN A 628 23.65 26.19 10.78
CA ASN A 628 23.95 25.51 12.05
C ASN A 628 24.63 26.46 13.02
N GLY A 629 23.85 27.03 13.95
CA GLY A 629 24.37 27.91 15.00
C GLY A 629 25.26 27.23 16.06
N GLY A 630 25.58 25.94 15.91
CA GLY A 630 26.33 25.15 16.87
C GLY A 630 27.51 24.37 16.27
N ASN A 631 27.49 23.04 16.49
CA ASN A 631 28.66 22.16 16.42
C ASN A 631 28.95 21.58 15.02
N GLY A 632 28.44 22.20 13.95
CA GLY A 632 28.63 21.77 12.56
C GLY A 632 28.87 22.93 11.59
N GLY A 633 29.10 22.59 10.32
CA GLY A 633 29.11 23.54 9.21
C GLY A 633 27.72 23.69 8.57
N ASP A 634 27.46 24.87 8.03
CA ASP A 634 26.29 25.13 7.19
C ASP A 634 26.36 24.32 5.89
N HIS A 635 25.21 23.93 5.33
CA HIS A 635 25.18 23.08 4.13
C HIS A 635 23.83 23.08 3.41
N ALA A 636 23.85 22.79 2.10
CA ALA A 636 22.66 22.46 1.34
C ALA A 636 22.24 20.99 1.53
N LEU A 637 20.96 20.73 1.32
CA LEU A 637 20.24 19.51 1.65
C LEU A 637 19.18 19.22 0.58
N CYS A 638 19.15 18.01 0.02
CA CYS A 638 17.95 17.51 -0.66
C CYS A 638 17.09 16.74 0.35
N PRO A 639 15.80 17.09 0.55
CA PRO A 639 14.90 16.37 1.44
C PRO A 639 14.75 14.88 1.09
N TYR A 640 14.75 14.55 -0.20
CA TYR A 640 14.63 13.18 -0.67
C TYR A 640 15.90 12.35 -0.42
N CYS A 641 17.06 12.81 -0.89
CA CYS A 641 18.35 12.12 -0.70
C CYS A 641 18.78 11.97 0.77
N PHE A 642 18.39 12.90 1.66
CA PHE A 642 18.66 12.81 3.10
C PHE A 642 17.89 11.65 3.78
N SER A 643 16.70 11.37 3.24
CA SER A 643 15.79 10.32 3.70
C SER A 643 16.06 8.98 3.01
N ASN A 644 16.46 9.02 1.74
CA ASN A 644 16.72 7.88 0.86
C ASN A 644 18.07 8.11 0.17
N PRO A 645 19.20 7.68 0.77
CA PRO A 645 20.53 7.90 0.20
C PRO A 645 20.67 7.25 -1.19
N PRO A 646 21.08 8.00 -2.23
CA PRO A 646 21.16 7.48 -3.60
C PRO A 646 22.46 6.71 -3.92
N PHE A 647 23.36 6.55 -2.95
CA PHE A 647 24.66 5.88 -3.12
C PHE A 647 24.95 4.94 -1.95
N GLU A 648 25.62 3.82 -2.22
CA GLU A 648 25.95 2.76 -1.26
C GLU A 648 26.89 3.24 -0.13
N ASP A 649 27.74 4.24 -0.38
CA ASP A 649 28.62 4.86 0.61
C ASP A 649 27.94 5.97 1.44
N MET A 650 26.77 6.45 0.99
CA MET A 650 26.04 7.54 1.62
C MET A 650 25.04 6.99 2.65
N ARG A 651 25.18 7.42 3.91
CA ARG A 651 24.28 6.97 5.00
C ARG A 651 23.03 7.85 5.11
N PRO A 652 21.93 7.37 5.72
CA PRO A 652 20.79 8.20 6.10
C PRO A 652 21.19 9.42 6.94
N GLU A 653 20.37 10.47 6.90
CA GLU A 653 20.62 11.78 7.52
C GLU A 653 21.94 12.48 7.03
N GLN A 654 22.42 12.19 5.82
CA GLN A 654 23.54 12.92 5.19
C GLN A 654 23.08 13.98 4.17
N ALA A 655 23.80 15.11 4.13
CA ALA A 655 23.48 16.27 3.31
C ALA A 655 24.30 16.36 2.01
N CYS A 656 24.03 17.36 1.16
CA CYS A 656 24.67 17.47 -0.17
C CYS A 656 26.19 17.60 -0.11
N ASN A 657 26.75 18.13 0.98
CA ASN A 657 28.20 18.18 1.21
C ASN A 657 28.90 16.79 1.33
N ARG A 658 28.13 15.69 1.28
CA ARG A 658 28.61 14.31 1.13
C ARG A 658 28.14 13.63 -0.16
N CYS A 659 27.21 14.22 -0.90
CA CYS A 659 26.81 13.75 -2.22
C CYS A 659 28.02 13.71 -3.15
N THR A 660 28.12 12.66 -3.98
CA THR A 660 29.20 12.41 -4.95
C THR A 660 28.78 12.72 -6.40
N HIS A 661 27.49 13.04 -6.62
CA HIS A 661 26.92 13.26 -7.96
C HIS A 661 27.61 14.42 -8.71
N PRO A 662 28.16 14.20 -9.91
CA PRO A 662 29.01 15.18 -10.59
C PRO A 662 28.28 16.48 -10.97
N THR A 663 26.98 16.41 -11.26
CA THR A 663 26.18 17.59 -11.65
C THR A 663 25.46 18.27 -10.48
N CYS A 664 25.58 17.77 -9.24
CA CYS A 664 24.96 18.40 -8.09
C CYS A 664 25.82 19.59 -7.62
N PRO A 665 25.35 20.85 -7.73
CA PRO A 665 26.18 22.04 -7.48
C PRO A 665 26.61 22.22 -6.02
N TYR A 666 26.04 21.41 -5.11
CA TYR A 666 26.40 21.37 -3.69
C TYR A 666 27.09 20.07 -3.26
N SER A 667 27.50 19.24 -4.23
CA SER A 667 28.20 17.97 -3.97
C SER A 667 29.58 18.20 -3.35
N SER A 668 30.09 17.16 -2.70
CA SER A 668 31.50 17.11 -2.30
C SER A 668 32.44 17.26 -3.49
N ARG A 669 32.10 16.66 -4.64
CA ARG A 669 32.88 16.69 -5.88
C ARG A 669 32.96 18.09 -6.50
N THR A 670 31.88 18.86 -6.48
CA THR A 670 31.85 20.23 -7.02
C THR A 670 32.49 21.24 -6.07
N LEU A 671 32.22 21.15 -4.76
CA LEU A 671 32.61 22.18 -3.80
C LEU A 671 33.93 21.93 -3.06
N ALA A 672 34.52 20.72 -3.09
CA ALA A 672 35.79 20.46 -2.44
C ALA A 672 36.95 21.27 -3.07
N VAL A 673 37.71 21.92 -2.21
CA VAL A 673 38.90 22.72 -2.53
C VAL A 673 40.18 21.96 -2.16
N ALA A 674 40.21 21.36 -0.96
CA ALA A 674 41.40 20.70 -0.41
C ALA A 674 41.02 19.54 0.54
N VAL A 675 41.99 18.70 0.93
CA VAL A 675 41.82 17.72 2.01
C VAL A 675 41.84 18.45 3.36
N CYS A 676 41.01 18.03 4.32
CA CYS A 676 41.02 18.58 5.67
C CYS A 676 42.13 17.95 6.52
N GLU A 677 43.23 18.67 6.72
CA GLU A 677 44.35 18.22 7.56
C GLU A 677 43.92 17.84 8.99
N TYR A 678 42.94 18.54 9.58
CA TYR A 678 42.44 18.17 10.91
C TYR A 678 41.86 16.75 10.94
N CYS A 679 41.17 16.34 9.87
CA CYS A 679 40.71 14.95 9.73
C CYS A 679 41.89 14.01 9.47
N ALA A 680 42.82 14.38 8.56
CA ALA A 680 43.97 13.54 8.22
C ALA A 680 44.88 13.23 9.44
N ARG A 681 45.01 14.18 10.38
CA ARG A 681 45.79 14.05 11.62
C ARG A 681 45.05 13.31 12.75
N THR A 682 43.72 13.23 12.72
CA THR A 682 42.90 12.58 13.78
C THR A 682 42.31 11.22 13.39
N ALA A 683 42.31 10.86 12.10
CA ALA A 683 41.70 9.66 11.54
C ALA A 683 42.49 8.35 11.77
N ALA A 684 42.93 8.07 13.01
CA ALA A 684 43.69 6.86 13.33
C ALA A 684 42.92 5.53 13.14
N LYS A 685 41.59 5.57 12.92
CA LYS A 685 40.72 4.40 12.74
C LYS A 685 39.58 4.58 11.70
N SER A 686 39.67 5.54 10.78
CA SER A 686 38.61 5.76 9.77
C SER A 686 39.16 5.86 8.35
N THR A 687 38.65 5.02 7.44
CA THR A 687 39.08 4.93 6.03
C THR A 687 38.79 6.19 5.21
N PHE A 688 37.83 7.04 5.62
CA PHE A 688 37.45 8.24 4.88
C PHE A 688 38.12 9.50 5.43
N ARG A 689 38.94 10.18 4.62
CA ARG A 689 39.52 11.50 4.94
C ARG A 689 38.50 12.60 4.60
N GLY A 690 38.25 13.52 5.53
CA GLY A 690 37.37 14.67 5.28
C GLY A 690 37.97 15.68 4.32
N SER A 691 37.12 16.38 3.57
CA SER A 691 37.52 17.46 2.64
C SER A 691 37.10 18.82 3.20
N LEU A 692 37.76 19.88 2.75
CA LEU A 692 37.35 21.28 2.92
C LEU A 692 36.56 21.72 1.68
N LEU A 693 35.31 22.11 1.87
CA LEU A 693 34.41 22.55 0.82
C LEU A 693 34.17 24.05 0.92
N LEU A 694 34.10 24.74 -0.23
CA LEU A 694 33.55 26.09 -0.29
C LEU A 694 32.07 26.05 0.10
N ASP A 695 31.65 26.91 1.02
CA ASP A 695 30.23 27.10 1.36
C ASP A 695 29.63 28.25 0.52
N PRO A 696 28.79 27.97 -0.50
CA PRO A 696 28.23 29.01 -1.35
C PRO A 696 27.21 29.91 -0.63
N GLY A 697 26.59 29.43 0.44
CA GLY A 697 25.59 30.18 1.19
C GLY A 697 26.16 31.11 2.26
N SER A 698 27.47 31.03 2.52
CA SER A 698 28.17 31.89 3.48
C SER A 698 28.42 33.33 2.99
N ALA A 699 28.15 33.63 1.72
CA ALA A 699 28.30 34.96 1.13
C ALA A 699 27.54 36.06 1.92
N PRO A 700 28.11 37.27 2.09
CA PRO A 700 29.43 37.74 1.63
C PRO A 700 30.58 37.41 2.61
N LYS A 701 30.33 36.61 3.66
CA LYS A 701 31.29 36.21 4.70
C LYS A 701 31.85 34.82 4.41
N TRP A 702 32.37 34.64 3.19
CA TRP A 702 32.77 33.37 2.57
C TRP A 702 33.62 32.45 3.48
N GLN A 703 33.36 31.14 3.42
CA GLN A 703 34.00 30.13 4.29
C GLN A 703 34.37 28.86 3.53
N LEU A 704 35.45 28.19 3.96
CA LEU A 704 35.63 26.76 3.75
C LEU A 704 35.19 26.01 5.01
N CYS A 705 34.39 24.96 4.85
CA CYS A 705 33.88 24.11 5.92
C CYS A 705 34.25 22.64 5.65
N CYS A 706 34.60 21.89 6.70
CA CYS A 706 34.82 20.45 6.54
C CYS A 706 33.48 19.67 6.51
N ASN A 707 33.39 18.63 5.66
CA ASN A 707 32.23 17.74 5.62
C ASN A 707 32.27 16.57 6.64
N GLN A 708 33.38 16.40 7.38
CA GLN A 708 33.55 15.36 8.41
C GLN A 708 33.77 15.91 9.83
N CYS A 709 34.51 17.02 9.99
CA CYS A 709 34.82 17.59 11.30
C CYS A 709 34.32 19.04 11.44
N LYS A 710 34.56 19.64 12.62
CA LYS A 710 34.10 20.99 12.97
C LYS A 710 34.97 22.13 12.41
N PHE A 711 36.00 21.82 11.64
CA PHE A 711 36.92 22.81 11.08
C PHE A 711 36.20 23.71 10.07
N LYS A 712 36.31 25.02 10.27
CA LYS A 712 35.85 26.05 9.33
C LYS A 712 36.76 27.27 9.37
N VAL A 713 37.01 27.86 8.21
CA VAL A 713 37.88 29.04 8.02
C VAL A 713 37.19 30.08 7.16
N ARG A 714 37.27 31.35 7.56
CA ARG A 714 36.76 32.48 6.76
C ARG A 714 37.80 32.91 5.74
N ILE A 715 37.35 33.13 4.50
CA ILE A 715 38.15 33.43 3.32
C ILE A 715 37.57 34.64 2.59
N PHE A 716 38.35 35.24 1.68
CA PHE A 716 37.88 36.21 0.68
C PHE A 716 36.93 37.31 1.21
N LYS A 717 37.26 37.92 2.36
CA LYS A 717 36.48 39.04 2.95
C LYS A 717 36.29 40.15 1.90
N GLY A 718 35.04 40.48 1.59
CA GLY A 718 34.69 41.52 0.61
C GLY A 718 34.54 41.04 -0.84
N ALA A 719 34.73 39.75 -1.12
CA ALA A 719 34.44 39.20 -2.44
C ALA A 719 32.93 39.18 -2.71
N LYS A 720 32.53 39.60 -3.91
CA LYS A 720 31.16 39.53 -4.44
C LYS A 720 30.80 38.11 -4.87
N MET A 721 31.76 37.35 -5.40
CA MET A 721 31.57 35.97 -5.83
C MET A 721 32.83 35.14 -5.60
N VAL A 722 32.64 33.89 -5.17
CA VAL A 722 33.70 32.87 -5.04
C VAL A 722 33.17 31.59 -5.71
N ARG A 723 33.99 30.93 -6.54
CA ARG A 723 33.67 29.62 -7.17
C ARG A 723 34.92 28.73 -7.20
N VAL A 724 34.76 27.44 -6.93
CA VAL A 724 35.83 26.46 -7.17
C VAL A 724 35.94 26.20 -8.67
N THR A 725 37.16 25.97 -9.17
CA THR A 725 37.46 25.63 -10.58
C THR A 725 37.93 24.19 -10.68
N ASP A 726 38.12 23.66 -11.89
CA ASP A 726 38.67 22.31 -12.10
C ASP A 726 40.20 22.30 -12.29
N ASP A 727 40.83 23.49 -12.28
CA ASP A 727 42.27 23.66 -12.20
C ASP A 727 42.81 23.26 -10.83
N HIS A 728 44.00 22.66 -10.77
CA HIS A 728 44.63 22.18 -9.54
C HIS A 728 46.00 22.87 -9.34
N CYS A 729 46.38 23.11 -8.08
CA CYS A 729 47.70 23.64 -7.74
C CYS A 729 48.77 22.54 -7.85
N ASN A 730 49.77 22.75 -8.70
CA ASN A 730 50.87 21.82 -9.00
C ASN A 730 51.74 21.41 -7.79
N GLN A 731 51.59 22.05 -6.62
CA GLN A 731 52.34 21.74 -5.40
C GLN A 731 51.54 20.94 -4.37
N CYS A 732 50.30 21.36 -4.08
CA CYS A 732 49.47 20.77 -3.02
C CYS A 732 48.25 19.99 -3.53
N ASN A 733 48.08 19.90 -4.86
CA ASN A 733 46.93 19.28 -5.55
C ASN A 733 45.54 19.77 -5.08
N SER A 734 45.47 20.96 -4.48
CA SER A 734 44.20 21.60 -4.11
C SER A 734 43.62 22.33 -5.32
N ARG A 735 42.29 22.29 -5.48
CA ARG A 735 41.59 22.95 -6.58
C ARG A 735 41.64 24.47 -6.43
N LEU A 736 41.87 25.18 -7.52
CA LEU A 736 41.93 26.64 -7.53
C LEU A 736 40.53 27.24 -7.35
N VAL A 737 40.48 28.47 -6.84
CA VAL A 737 39.24 29.17 -6.52
C VAL A 737 39.24 30.53 -7.20
N HIS A 738 38.27 30.75 -8.08
CA HIS A 738 38.04 32.00 -8.80
C HIS A 738 37.23 32.97 -7.94
N VAL A 739 37.74 34.20 -7.78
CA VAL A 739 37.20 35.20 -6.84
C VAL A 739 36.99 36.53 -7.55
N ILE A 740 35.79 37.11 -7.44
CA ILE A 740 35.44 38.43 -7.97
C ILE A 740 35.14 39.39 -6.81
N TYR A 741 35.76 40.57 -6.86
CA TYR A 741 35.49 41.71 -5.98
C TYR A 741 34.77 42.82 -6.76
N THR A 742 34.07 43.72 -6.07
CA THR A 742 33.52 44.96 -6.65
C THR A 742 34.12 46.18 -5.99
N GLN A 743 34.63 47.11 -6.80
CA GLN A 743 34.93 48.49 -6.41
C GLN A 743 33.71 49.38 -6.70
N VAL A 744 33.27 50.18 -5.72
CA VAL A 744 32.82 51.60 -5.81
C VAL A 744 32.79 52.15 -4.37
N GLY A 745 33.01 53.45 -4.17
CA GLY A 745 32.63 54.17 -2.94
C GLY A 745 33.77 54.26 -1.93
N LEU A 746 34.25 55.48 -1.65
CA LEU A 746 35.58 55.64 -1.10
C LEU A 746 35.88 57.03 -0.51
N ASP A 747 35.75 57.15 0.80
CA ASP A 747 36.12 58.38 1.51
C ASP A 747 37.55 58.29 2.08
N LEU A 748 38.38 59.18 1.56
CA LEU A 748 39.83 59.35 1.77
C LEU A 748 40.19 59.80 3.21
N PRO A 749 41.49 59.75 3.65
CA PRO A 749 42.71 59.86 2.84
C PRO A 749 43.75 58.71 3.06
N ILE A 750 44.89 58.55 2.37
CA ILE A 750 45.90 59.49 1.83
C ILE A 750 46.61 58.89 0.57
N THR A 751 47.15 59.76 -0.30
CA THR A 751 48.17 59.53 -1.36
C THR A 751 47.93 58.48 -2.46
N LEU A 752 47.91 58.97 -3.70
CA LEU A 752 47.98 58.20 -4.94
C LEU A 752 49.30 58.53 -5.66
N PHE A 753 50.03 57.51 -6.15
CA PHE A 753 51.14 57.70 -7.09
C PHE A 753 50.99 56.78 -8.30
N LEU A 754 50.82 57.39 -9.48
CA LEU A 754 50.88 56.71 -10.77
C LEU A 754 52.32 56.63 -11.25
N MET A 755 52.79 55.43 -11.61
CA MET A 755 53.94 55.27 -12.50
C MET A 755 53.61 54.29 -13.61
N VAL A 756 53.57 54.82 -14.84
CA VAL A 756 53.38 54.05 -16.07
C VAL A 756 54.71 53.45 -16.51
N ASN A 757 54.72 52.19 -16.95
CA ASN A 757 55.85 51.63 -17.69
C ASN A 757 55.37 51.12 -19.06
N GLN A 758 55.71 51.89 -20.11
CA GLN A 758 55.15 51.81 -21.47
C GLN A 758 55.57 50.57 -22.29
N ARG A 759 55.88 49.43 -21.64
CA ARG A 759 56.27 48.17 -22.31
C ARG A 759 55.44 46.94 -21.92
N LYS A 760 54.49 47.03 -20.97
CA LYS A 760 53.71 45.84 -20.50
C LYS A 760 52.21 46.07 -20.17
N ASN A 761 51.60 47.20 -20.55
CA ASN A 761 50.15 47.47 -20.47
C ASN A 761 49.39 46.98 -19.21
N VAL A 762 49.71 47.57 -18.04
CA VAL A 762 48.88 47.46 -16.81
C VAL A 762 48.86 48.80 -16.08
N ALA A 763 47.70 49.19 -15.53
CA ALA A 763 47.53 50.24 -14.53
C ALA A 763 46.39 49.83 -13.55
N SER A 764 46.42 50.27 -12.28
CA SER A 764 45.44 49.87 -11.24
C SER A 764 45.39 50.87 -10.06
N LEU A 765 44.27 50.94 -9.32
CA LEU A 765 43.98 51.94 -8.28
C LEU A 765 43.04 51.38 -7.16
N VAL A 766 43.29 51.62 -5.85
CA VAL A 766 42.48 51.12 -4.70
C VAL A 766 42.68 51.96 -3.38
N MET A 767 41.62 52.24 -2.57
CA MET A 767 41.61 52.85 -1.19
C MET A 767 40.37 52.37 -0.30
N TRP A 768 40.10 52.82 0.97
CA TRP A 768 39.08 52.29 2.00
C TRP A 768 38.43 53.31 3.05
N ASN A 769 37.37 52.96 3.89
CA ASN A 769 36.76 53.77 5.06
C ASN A 769 35.91 53.01 6.19
N LEU A 770 35.35 53.63 7.29
CA LEU A 770 34.59 53.06 8.51
C LEU A 770 33.62 53.99 9.39
N GLU A 771 32.89 53.47 10.45
CA GLU A 771 31.75 54.11 11.27
C GLU A 771 31.63 53.80 12.84
N ASN A 772 30.66 54.41 13.62
CA ASN A 772 30.45 54.39 15.13
C ASN A 772 29.00 54.80 15.71
N CYS A 773 28.53 54.52 16.97
CA CYS A 773 27.13 54.83 17.47
C CYS A 773 26.90 55.15 19.00
N VAL A 774 25.64 55.43 19.46
CA VAL A 774 25.19 55.84 20.85
C VAL A 774 24.37 54.75 21.61
N ASP A 775 23.91 54.97 22.86
CA ASP A 775 23.75 53.95 23.92
C ASP A 775 22.34 53.74 24.59
N LEU A 776 22.30 53.25 25.85
CA LEU A 776 21.29 52.34 26.40
C LEU A 776 20.17 52.93 27.27
N ASN A 777 20.24 54.20 27.69
CA ASN A 777 19.25 54.77 28.65
C ASN A 777 17.98 55.39 28.04
N GLY A 778 17.73 55.17 26.75
CA GLY A 778 16.35 55.05 26.25
C GLY A 778 15.49 56.31 26.07
N LYS A 779 16.07 57.53 26.03
CA LYS A 779 15.40 58.69 25.39
C LYS A 779 16.31 59.43 24.41
N PRO A 780 15.75 60.01 23.32
CA PRO A 780 16.52 60.25 22.11
C PRO A 780 16.73 61.73 21.78
N THR A 781 17.84 62.04 21.11
CA THR A 781 17.99 63.29 20.36
C THR A 781 17.17 63.20 19.07
N SER A 782 15.86 63.47 19.18
CA SER A 782 14.91 63.30 18.09
C SER A 782 15.12 64.32 16.97
N GLN A 783 15.39 63.83 15.74
CA GLN A 783 15.16 64.51 14.45
C GLN A 783 15.71 65.96 14.39
N LEU A 784 16.93 66.19 13.92
CA LEU A 784 17.18 66.36 12.48
C LEU A 784 18.68 66.38 12.12
N ALA A 785 18.98 66.06 10.85
CA ALA A 785 20.20 66.41 10.09
C ALA A 785 21.62 65.92 10.54
N LYS A 786 21.98 64.72 10.05
CA LYS A 786 23.26 64.37 9.36
C LYS A 786 24.63 64.39 10.11
N SER A 787 25.23 63.19 10.19
CA SER A 787 26.66 62.83 10.02
C SER A 787 27.79 63.28 10.99
N TRP A 788 28.23 62.31 11.83
CA TRP A 788 29.60 61.72 11.89
C TRP A 788 30.84 62.36 12.61
N LEU A 789 31.18 61.75 13.77
CA LEU A 789 32.51 61.29 14.29
C LEU A 789 33.58 62.24 14.92
N GLN A 790 34.15 61.84 16.09
CA GLN A 790 35.46 62.28 16.63
C GLN A 790 36.09 61.31 17.70
N LEU A 791 37.40 61.02 17.58
CA LEU A 791 38.50 61.03 18.62
C LEU A 791 38.49 60.09 19.89
N PRO A 792 39.60 59.98 20.71
CA PRO A 792 40.05 58.68 21.32
C PRO A 792 40.15 58.54 22.90
N THR A 793 40.93 57.55 23.35
CA THR A 793 41.08 56.83 24.66
C THR A 793 41.80 57.48 25.87
N VAL A 794 41.45 57.05 27.12
CA VAL A 794 42.29 57.10 28.36
C VAL A 794 42.08 55.89 29.35
N THR A 795 43.18 55.16 29.60
CA THR A 795 43.81 54.39 30.74
C THR A 795 43.15 53.86 32.08
N VAL A 796 43.81 52.80 32.66
CA VAL A 796 43.97 52.26 34.07
C VAL A 796 42.97 51.21 34.73
N PRO A 797 43.33 50.42 35.81
CA PRO A 797 42.90 49.00 36.05
C PRO A 797 42.25 48.73 37.47
N PRO A 798 42.18 47.50 38.10
CA PRO A 798 42.57 46.12 37.72
C PRO A 798 41.59 44.93 38.03
N ALA A 799 41.97 43.71 37.55
CA ALA A 799 41.57 42.33 37.96
C ALA A 799 40.06 41.93 38.02
N CYS A 800 39.53 40.96 37.24
CA CYS A 800 39.84 39.51 37.34
C CYS A 800 39.12 38.64 36.25
N LYS A 801 39.79 37.56 35.78
CA LYS A 801 39.30 36.35 35.06
C LYS A 801 38.05 36.41 34.14
N LYS A 802 38.28 36.46 32.81
CA LYS A 802 37.72 35.54 31.78
C LYS A 802 38.48 35.70 30.45
N ARG A 803 38.73 34.60 29.69
CA ARG A 803 39.60 34.59 28.49
C ARG A 803 38.82 34.59 27.16
N ARG A 804 39.16 35.53 26.27
CA ARG A 804 39.14 35.39 24.79
C ARG A 804 40.37 36.12 24.24
N ARG A 805 40.91 35.70 23.09
CA ARG A 805 42.02 36.36 22.38
C ARG A 805 41.67 36.54 20.90
N GLN A 806 42.35 37.48 20.26
CA GLN A 806 42.16 37.96 18.89
C GLN A 806 43.54 38.00 18.21
N ILE A 807 43.58 37.88 16.88
CA ILE A 807 44.84 37.90 16.10
C ILE A 807 44.75 39.01 15.04
N THR A 808 45.87 39.69 14.84
CA THR A 808 46.06 40.81 13.91
C THR A 808 47.16 40.43 12.90
N ALA A 809 47.15 41.04 11.72
CA ALA A 809 48.20 40.88 10.71
C ALA A 809 48.72 42.25 10.27
N THR A 810 50.00 42.32 9.91
CA THR A 810 50.72 43.55 9.52
C THR A 810 51.42 43.31 8.18
N VAL A 811 51.57 44.35 7.36
CA VAL A 811 52.22 44.27 6.04
C VAL A 811 53.33 45.32 5.97
N THR A 812 54.47 44.95 5.39
CA THR A 812 55.63 45.82 5.11
C THR A 812 56.02 45.71 3.63
N GLN A 813 56.65 46.75 3.09
CA GLN A 813 56.86 46.94 1.66
C GLN A 813 58.33 46.80 1.27
N ILE A 814 58.71 45.77 0.49
CA ILE A 814 60.03 45.66 -0.16
C ILE A 814 59.92 44.96 -1.52
N GLY A 815 60.59 45.53 -2.54
CA GLY A 815 61.25 44.72 -3.59
C GLY A 815 60.44 44.25 -4.80
N ARG A 816 61.19 43.80 -5.82
CA ARG A 816 60.68 43.09 -7.01
C ARG A 816 61.10 41.62 -6.93
N GLU A 817 60.24 40.75 -6.42
CA GLU A 817 59.93 39.40 -6.96
C GLU A 817 58.91 38.68 -6.06
N VAL A 818 58.35 37.59 -6.58
CA VAL A 818 57.37 36.64 -5.99
C VAL A 818 56.67 37.05 -4.68
N VAL A 819 55.43 37.55 -4.78
CA VAL A 819 54.56 37.79 -3.61
C VAL A 819 53.98 36.47 -3.09
N HIS A 820 54.64 35.87 -2.11
CA HIS A 820 54.07 34.79 -1.30
C HIS A 820 53.10 35.36 -0.24
N VAL A 821 51.83 35.00 -0.30
CA VAL A 821 50.86 35.31 0.78
C VAL A 821 51.00 34.26 1.89
N PHE A 822 51.82 34.56 2.90
CA PHE A 822 51.95 33.72 4.09
C PHE A 822 50.79 33.97 5.08
N VAL A 823 50.01 32.92 5.37
CA VAL A 823 49.04 32.93 6.49
C VAL A 823 49.71 32.31 7.72
N GLY A 824 50.58 33.09 8.37
CA GLY A 824 51.25 32.70 9.61
C GLY A 824 50.37 32.87 10.84
N VAL A 825 50.44 31.92 11.78
CA VAL A 825 49.83 32.02 13.12
C VAL A 825 50.96 31.97 14.15
N ALA A 826 51.09 33.03 14.95
CA ALA A 826 52.16 33.13 15.95
C ALA A 826 51.82 32.41 17.27
N GLN A 827 52.81 31.70 17.80
CA GLN A 827 52.77 31.05 19.11
C GLN A 827 52.87 32.08 20.24
N VAL A 828 52.09 31.88 21.32
CA VAL A 828 52.40 32.39 22.67
C VAL A 828 52.06 31.26 23.64
N GLU A 829 52.97 30.98 24.57
CA GLU A 829 52.96 29.77 25.39
C GLU A 829 51.72 29.65 26.30
N GLY A 830 51.29 28.41 26.56
CA GLY A 830 50.07 28.12 27.31
C GLY A 830 49.19 26.96 26.82
N GLY A 831 49.74 26.02 26.03
CA GLY A 831 49.19 24.66 25.91
C GLY A 831 47.92 24.46 25.07
N VAL A 832 47.97 24.74 23.77
CA VAL A 832 47.10 24.14 22.74
C VAL A 832 47.90 23.98 21.43
N GLU A 833 47.76 22.86 20.73
CA GLU A 833 48.46 22.60 19.45
C GLU A 833 47.90 23.41 18.28
N VAL A 834 48.73 23.64 17.25
CA VAL A 834 48.40 24.42 16.04
C VAL A 834 48.51 23.56 14.79
N VAL A 835 47.51 23.63 13.91
CA VAL A 835 47.52 22.96 12.60
C VAL A 835 47.98 23.95 11.52
N ARG A 836 49.00 23.53 10.77
CA ARG A 836 49.53 24.23 9.59
C ARG A 836 48.61 23.97 8.38
N ILE A 837 48.56 24.90 7.43
CA ILE A 837 47.97 24.70 6.09
C ILE A 837 48.94 25.34 5.10
N ASP A 838 49.57 24.54 4.25
CA ASP A 838 50.55 25.03 3.28
C ASP A 838 49.93 25.39 1.93
N HIS A 839 50.16 26.64 1.52
CA HIS A 839 50.00 27.21 0.18
C HIS A 839 48.64 27.09 -0.52
N MET A 840 47.96 28.23 -0.66
CA MET A 840 46.84 28.44 -1.58
C MET A 840 47.20 29.55 -2.58
N GLN A 841 47.37 29.20 -3.86
CA GLN A 841 47.58 30.18 -4.93
C GLN A 841 46.26 30.68 -5.51
N ILE A 842 46.22 31.95 -5.91
CA ILE A 842 45.08 32.61 -6.57
C ILE A 842 45.54 33.03 -7.96
N HIS A 843 44.88 32.52 -9.01
CA HIS A 843 45.11 32.95 -10.38
C HIS A 843 44.00 33.91 -10.83
N LEU A 844 44.40 35.01 -11.47
CA LEU A 844 43.52 35.91 -12.21
C LEU A 844 43.75 35.69 -13.71
N PRO A 845 42.68 35.58 -14.54
CA PRO A 845 42.82 35.34 -15.97
C PRO A 845 43.37 36.56 -16.71
N ILE A 846 44.28 36.33 -17.66
CA ILE A 846 44.78 37.36 -18.59
C ILE A 846 44.13 37.14 -19.96
N ILE A 847 43.34 38.10 -20.43
CA ILE A 847 42.88 38.13 -21.82
C ILE A 847 43.96 38.83 -22.67
N ARG A 848 44.47 38.14 -23.69
CA ARG A 848 45.32 38.73 -24.74
C ARG A 848 44.48 39.00 -25.98
N PHE A 849 44.35 40.26 -26.37
CA PHE A 849 43.87 40.65 -27.69
C PHE A 849 45.01 40.58 -28.70
N LYS A 850 44.72 40.16 -29.95
CA LYS A 850 45.55 40.42 -31.13
C LYS A 850 45.07 41.71 -31.80
N ASN A 851 45.97 42.36 -32.54
CA ASN A 851 45.70 43.67 -33.14
C ASN A 851 44.74 43.61 -34.34
N SER A 852 43.92 44.66 -34.45
CA SER A 852 43.49 45.37 -35.68
C SER A 852 43.10 44.56 -36.93
N VAL A 853 41.87 44.74 -37.41
CA VAL A 853 41.48 45.63 -38.54
C VAL A 853 39.93 45.67 -38.61
N HIS A 854 39.36 46.54 -39.46
CA HIS A 854 37.93 46.59 -39.83
C HIS A 854 37.41 45.20 -40.30
N ASP A 855 36.12 44.85 -40.29
CA ASP A 855 34.95 45.62 -40.76
C ASP A 855 33.59 45.12 -40.15
N CYS A 856 32.47 45.64 -40.67
CA CYS A 856 31.11 45.39 -40.16
C CYS A 856 30.46 44.03 -40.52
N THR A 857 29.56 43.59 -39.63
CA THR A 857 28.36 42.73 -39.86
C THR A 857 28.47 41.37 -40.57
N LEU A 858 28.06 40.30 -39.86
CA LEU A 858 26.81 39.58 -40.20
C LEU A 858 26.27 38.79 -38.99
N VAL A 859 25.17 38.06 -39.18
CA VAL A 859 24.25 37.55 -38.14
C VAL A 859 24.20 36.03 -38.13
N GLU A 860 24.37 35.42 -36.95
CA GLU A 860 23.40 34.52 -36.27
C GLU A 860 23.79 34.34 -34.78
#